data_AF-A0A2V5K6E9-F1
#
_entry.id   AF-A0A2V5K6E9-F1
#
_cell.length_a   1.000
_cell.length_b   1.000
_cell.length_c   1.000
_cell.angle_alpha   90.00
_cell.angle_beta   90.00
_cell.angle_gamma   90.00
#
_symmetry.space_group_name_H-M   'P 1'
#
loop_
_entity.id
_entity.type
_entity.pdbx_description
1 polymer ?
#
loop_
_entity_poly.entity_id
_entity_poly.type
_entity_poly.pdbx_seq_one_letter_code
_entity_poly.pdbx_strand_id
1 'polypeptide(L)'
;MARHVDRRTARKNLWVFLALVGVAVVIAAVTAVRLLGDAGKTPPKSNETPNSGKLQPVQSVQAPKNDYDVVVVGTDPEGVTAAVSAARNGLKTLLVDGRDREILGGLMTLGWLNSLDHNYDREKPGSTDILNKGLFSEWYKQVEGDSFDVITAANAFNAMVKNEKNIDLLLKTKSIEPKLADGTNGNKKVVGVTVTTADGTKRDVAAKAVIDATQDADIAAASGVPYTIGRADLGDEKARMAVTAVFRLKNVTPDVWKQVQKRLRDDGDPNTDANERSAWGYGEMQKYPPNNKERVKMRGLNIGRQNDDTMLINALQIFGIDGLDPNSRAEAFEIAKKELPYVVDYMKKLYPEFANLVWDAVAPELYIRETRHIVGEYRLTMIDVLENRDQWDRIGFGSYPVDIQRISPTDNGAVMSHPIKYAIPFRSIVPLKADGLLVVGRSASFDTLPHGSARVIPVGMATAQAAGAAAKLAIDKGVTFRELSASKELIASLQDMLNKQGMELKPYELKPEPYMEQKAYPGLKTVVSMGLVIGGYDNSGFNTLPDSNPQRLLNLMQGVKRVKKLPGDPSGVVAGMQEPAKQPLTLEQAAWTIAKTAGFDVAADKAVAELLAKGMLQQATVDGIADKRKLSNGDTYMMIRDLVESLAKTKT
;
A
#
# COMPACT_ATOMS: atom_id res chain seq x y z
N MET A 1 -75.28 -0.17 -37.71
CA MET A 1 -74.62 -0.77 -36.53
C MET A 1 -73.30 -0.04 -36.28
N ALA A 2 -73.28 0.90 -35.33
CA ALA A 2 -72.11 1.69 -34.99
C ALA A 2 -71.46 1.14 -33.71
N ARG A 3 -70.14 0.93 -33.75
CA ARG A 3 -69.32 0.45 -32.62
C ARG A 3 -69.14 1.59 -31.60
N HIS A 4 -69.63 1.39 -30.38
CA HIS A 4 -69.28 2.20 -29.21
C HIS A 4 -67.87 1.80 -28.74
N VAL A 5 -66.89 2.66 -29.00
CA VAL A 5 -65.54 2.55 -28.42
C VAL A 5 -65.57 3.16 -27.03
N ASP A 6 -65.23 2.33 -26.04
CA ASP A 6 -65.24 2.63 -24.61
C ASP A 6 -64.25 3.77 -24.26
N ARG A 7 -64.80 4.94 -23.92
CA ARG A 7 -64.06 6.15 -23.55
C ARG A 7 -63.23 5.97 -22.26
N ARG A 8 -63.49 4.95 -21.44
CA ARG A 8 -62.68 4.68 -20.23
C ARG A 8 -61.32 4.07 -20.56
N THR A 9 -61.26 3.19 -21.56
CA THR A 9 -60.02 2.53 -21.99
C THR A 9 -59.07 3.51 -22.67
N ALA A 10 -59.61 4.44 -23.47
CA ALA A 10 -58.83 5.49 -24.11
C ALA A 10 -58.19 6.46 -23.09
N ARG A 11 -58.89 6.81 -22.01
CA ARG A 11 -58.32 7.65 -20.93
C ARG A 11 -57.23 6.92 -20.13
N LYS A 12 -57.41 5.63 -19.82
CA LYS A 12 -56.36 4.83 -19.14
C LYS A 12 -55.10 4.72 -20.00
N ASN A 13 -55.26 4.46 -21.30
CA ASN A 13 -54.12 4.37 -22.22
C ASN A 13 -53.41 5.71 -22.40
N LEU A 14 -54.14 6.83 -22.36
CA LEU A 14 -53.54 8.17 -22.40
C LEU A 14 -52.72 8.47 -21.14
N TRP A 15 -53.20 8.08 -19.95
CA TRP A 15 -52.45 8.26 -18.69
C TRP A 15 -51.20 7.37 -18.62
N VAL A 16 -51.27 6.13 -19.11
CA VAL A 16 -50.10 5.24 -19.19
C VAL A 16 -49.08 5.79 -20.21
N PHE A 17 -49.54 6.28 -21.36
CA PHE A 17 -48.68 6.91 -22.35
C PHE A 17 -48.00 8.17 -21.80
N LEU A 18 -48.74 9.05 -21.12
CA LEU A 18 -48.18 10.25 -20.49
C LEU A 18 -47.21 9.93 -19.35
N ALA A 19 -47.47 8.85 -18.58
CA ALA A 19 -46.54 8.38 -17.56
C ALA A 19 -45.24 7.82 -18.17
N LEU A 20 -45.33 7.06 -19.27
CA LEU A 20 -44.16 6.54 -19.98
C LEU A 20 -43.34 7.66 -20.64
N VAL A 21 -44.00 8.67 -21.22
CA VAL A 21 -43.33 9.88 -21.74
C VAL A 21 -42.68 10.67 -20.61
N GLY A 22 -43.35 10.82 -19.46
CA GLY A 22 -42.77 11.46 -18.27
C GLY A 22 -41.52 10.74 -17.76
N VAL A 23 -41.54 9.41 -17.68
CA VAL A 23 -40.37 8.60 -17.30
C VAL A 23 -39.25 8.71 -18.34
N ALA A 24 -39.56 8.69 -19.63
CA ALA A 24 -38.56 8.87 -20.69
C ALA A 24 -37.91 10.27 -20.66
N VAL A 25 -38.68 11.33 -20.39
CA VAL A 25 -38.17 12.70 -20.24
C VAL A 25 -37.32 12.84 -18.98
N VAL A 26 -37.68 12.19 -17.86
CA VAL A 26 -36.85 12.17 -16.64
C VAL A 26 -35.57 11.38 -16.87
N ILE A 27 -35.61 10.23 -17.55
CA ILE A 27 -34.40 9.47 -17.91
C ILE A 27 -33.52 10.28 -18.84
N ALA A 28 -34.07 10.92 -19.87
CA ALA A 28 -33.32 11.79 -20.77
C ALA A 28 -32.72 13.01 -20.04
N ALA A 29 -33.44 13.62 -19.10
CA ALA A 29 -32.95 14.71 -18.28
C ALA A 29 -31.85 14.26 -17.30
N VAL A 30 -32.00 13.10 -16.65
CA VAL A 30 -30.97 12.52 -15.77
C VAL A 30 -29.73 12.10 -16.57
N THR A 31 -29.92 11.61 -17.80
CA THR A 31 -28.83 11.24 -18.70
C THR A 31 -28.13 12.47 -19.27
N ALA A 32 -28.86 13.54 -19.59
CA ALA A 32 -28.30 14.83 -19.98
C ALA A 32 -27.59 15.51 -18.80
N VAL A 33 -28.10 15.42 -17.57
CA VAL A 33 -27.43 15.91 -16.35
C VAL A 33 -26.20 15.07 -16.01
N ARG A 34 -26.19 13.76 -16.30
CA ARG A 34 -24.98 12.92 -16.21
C ARG A 34 -23.96 13.26 -17.28
N LEU A 35 -24.37 13.42 -18.54
CA LEU A 35 -23.49 13.81 -19.64
C LEU A 35 -22.94 15.24 -19.48
N LEU A 36 -23.72 16.15 -18.91
CA LEU A 36 -23.29 17.51 -18.54
C LEU A 36 -22.48 17.52 -17.23
N GLY A 37 -22.68 16.54 -16.34
CA GLY A 37 -21.91 16.33 -15.11
C GLY A 37 -20.55 15.69 -15.35
N ASP A 38 -20.46 14.79 -16.33
CA ASP A 38 -19.20 14.18 -16.79
C ASP A 38 -18.44 15.09 -17.76
N ALA A 39 -19.12 15.99 -18.48
CA ALA A 39 -18.51 17.06 -19.26
C ALA A 39 -18.07 18.29 -18.43
N GLY A 40 -18.20 18.23 -17.09
CA GLY A 40 -18.15 19.40 -16.19
C GLY A 40 -17.01 19.42 -15.16
N LYS A 41 -16.00 18.55 -15.26
CA LYS A 41 -14.79 18.63 -14.42
C LYS A 41 -13.50 18.63 -15.25
N THR A 42 -13.38 19.62 -16.12
CA THR A 42 -12.05 20.15 -16.49
C THR A 42 -11.67 21.19 -15.42
N PRO A 43 -10.53 21.07 -14.71
CA PRO A 43 -9.90 22.25 -14.15
C PRO A 43 -9.44 23.15 -15.31
N PRO A 44 -9.45 24.48 -15.13
CA PRO A 44 -9.18 25.42 -16.20
C PRO A 44 -7.67 25.54 -16.48
N LYS A 45 -7.40 25.81 -17.76
CA LYS A 45 -6.29 26.59 -18.36
C LYS A 45 -4.97 25.89 -18.72
N SER A 46 -4.67 25.97 -20.01
CA SER A 46 -3.34 26.29 -20.53
C SER A 46 -2.67 27.38 -19.68
N ASN A 47 -1.66 26.99 -18.93
CA ASN A 47 -0.50 27.76 -18.47
C ASN A 47 0.46 26.72 -17.87
N GLU A 48 1.73 26.76 -18.26
CA GLU A 48 2.77 25.81 -17.84
C GLU A 48 2.64 25.39 -16.37
N THR A 49 2.64 24.07 -16.10
CA THR A 49 2.65 23.55 -14.73
C THR A 49 3.78 24.25 -13.95
N PRO A 50 3.53 24.80 -12.75
CA PRO A 50 4.57 25.44 -11.96
C PRO A 50 5.74 24.47 -11.80
N ASN A 51 6.96 24.94 -12.02
CA ASN A 51 8.19 24.14 -11.97
C ASN A 51 8.43 23.14 -13.12
N SER A 52 7.61 23.14 -14.17
CA SER A 52 7.92 22.43 -15.40
C SER A 52 9.16 23.01 -16.12
N GLY A 53 9.76 22.23 -17.02
CA GLY A 53 10.92 22.64 -17.80
C GLY A 53 12.23 22.01 -17.32
N LYS A 54 13.32 22.79 -17.28
CA LYS A 54 14.65 22.26 -16.93
C LYS A 54 14.75 21.97 -15.44
N LEU A 55 15.48 20.91 -15.09
CA LEU A 55 15.81 20.58 -13.72
C LEU A 55 16.55 21.75 -13.05
N GLN A 56 16.04 22.18 -11.90
CA GLN A 56 16.64 23.26 -11.11
C GLN A 56 17.73 22.69 -10.20
N PRO A 57 18.88 23.37 -10.06
CA PRO A 57 19.92 22.93 -9.16
C PRO A 57 19.44 22.95 -7.71
N VAL A 58 19.75 21.88 -6.98
CA VAL A 58 19.48 21.78 -5.55
C VAL A 58 20.67 22.37 -4.79
N GLN A 59 20.40 23.27 -3.85
CA GLN A 59 21.43 23.87 -3.02
C GLN A 59 21.66 23.01 -1.77
N SER A 60 22.84 22.40 -1.69
CA SER A 60 23.30 21.67 -0.51
C SER A 60 24.31 22.51 0.27
N VAL A 61 24.22 22.52 1.60
CA VAL A 61 25.29 23.01 2.45
C VAL A 61 26.52 22.10 2.34
N GLN A 62 27.70 22.64 2.61
CA GLN A 62 28.96 21.88 2.55
C GLN A 62 29.18 21.00 3.79
N ALA A 63 28.69 21.45 4.94
CA ALA A 63 28.80 20.74 6.20
C ALA A 63 27.58 21.06 7.09
N PRO A 64 27.14 20.12 7.94
CA PRO A 64 26.10 20.38 8.92
C PRO A 64 26.64 21.26 10.05
N LYS A 65 25.74 21.95 10.76
CA LYS A 65 26.02 22.58 12.06
C LYS A 65 26.18 21.49 13.14
N ASN A 66 26.70 21.88 14.31
CA ASN A 66 26.95 20.95 15.42
C ASN A 66 25.67 20.42 16.09
N ASP A 67 24.57 21.17 16.01
CA ASP A 67 23.31 20.88 16.68
C ASP A 67 22.12 21.29 15.80
N TYR A 68 21.01 20.56 15.93
CA TYR A 68 19.71 20.88 15.36
C TYR A 68 18.60 20.54 16.37
N ASP A 69 17.42 21.10 16.19
CA ASP A 69 16.25 20.61 16.93
C ASP A 69 15.83 19.25 16.36
N VAL A 70 15.81 19.13 15.03
CA VAL A 70 15.42 17.91 14.31
C VAL A 70 16.44 17.57 13.23
N VAL A 71 16.80 16.29 13.15
CA VAL A 71 17.48 15.72 11.98
C VAL A 71 16.52 14.79 11.26
N VAL A 72 16.29 15.00 9.97
CA VAL A 72 15.52 14.12 9.10
C VAL A 72 16.48 13.42 8.14
N VAL A 73 16.47 12.09 8.15
CA VAL A 73 17.37 11.28 7.33
C VAL A 73 16.59 10.65 6.18
N GLY A 74 16.99 10.94 4.94
CA GLY A 74 16.34 10.49 3.71
C GLY A 74 15.59 11.61 2.98
N THR A 75 15.68 11.65 1.66
CA THR A 75 15.08 12.69 0.80
C THR A 75 14.00 12.18 -0.15
N ASP A 76 13.44 11.00 0.15
CA ASP A 76 12.16 10.55 -0.43
C ASP A 76 11.03 11.53 -0.03
N PRO A 77 9.84 11.45 -0.66
CA PRO A 77 8.75 12.42 -0.43
C PRO A 77 8.41 12.62 1.05
N GLU A 78 8.46 11.55 1.85
CA GLU A 78 8.25 11.56 3.30
C GLU A 78 9.33 12.36 4.02
N GLY A 79 10.61 12.20 3.68
CA GLY A 79 11.70 12.92 4.31
C GLY A 79 11.65 14.42 4.03
N VAL A 80 11.38 14.80 2.78
CA VAL A 80 11.14 16.21 2.42
C VAL A 80 9.96 16.78 3.22
N THR A 81 8.86 16.03 3.31
CA THR A 81 7.65 16.46 4.02
C THR A 81 7.88 16.63 5.53
N ALA A 82 8.58 15.69 6.16
CA ALA A 82 8.92 15.76 7.58
C ALA A 82 9.81 16.97 7.89
N ALA A 83 10.82 17.24 7.06
CA ALA A 83 11.71 18.37 7.23
C ALA A 83 10.99 19.72 7.05
N VAL A 84 10.14 19.84 6.02
CA VAL A 84 9.31 21.04 5.79
C VAL A 84 8.34 21.26 6.96
N SER A 85 7.68 20.20 7.45
CA SER A 85 6.81 20.29 8.61
C SER A 85 7.55 20.77 9.86
N ALA A 86 8.72 20.18 10.18
CA ALA A 86 9.53 20.59 11.32
C ALA A 86 9.96 22.07 11.20
N ALA A 87 10.47 22.48 10.04
CA ALA A 87 10.96 23.83 9.80
C ALA A 87 9.85 24.90 9.85
N ARG A 88 8.68 24.62 9.27
CA ARG A 88 7.49 25.51 9.34
C ARG A 88 6.97 25.66 10.76
N ASN A 89 7.19 24.66 11.60
CA ASN A 89 6.89 24.73 13.03
C ASN A 89 7.99 25.43 13.84
N GLY A 90 8.98 26.04 13.17
CA GLY A 90 10.02 26.87 13.77
C GLY A 90 11.25 26.10 14.25
N LEU A 91 11.38 24.81 13.92
CA LEU A 91 12.52 24.00 14.35
C LEU A 91 13.72 24.18 13.42
N LYS A 92 14.91 24.33 14.00
CA LYS A 92 16.17 24.27 13.26
C LYS A 92 16.36 22.82 12.77
N THR A 93 16.30 22.62 11.47
CA THR A 93 16.16 21.29 10.86
C THR A 93 17.33 20.97 9.93
N LEU A 94 17.90 19.78 10.06
CA LEU A 94 18.81 19.20 9.07
C LEU A 94 18.06 18.16 8.25
N LEU A 95 17.97 18.34 6.94
CA LEU A 95 17.54 17.29 6.01
C LEU A 95 18.80 16.71 5.36
N VAL A 96 19.05 15.41 5.55
CA VAL A 96 20.31 14.78 5.13
C VAL A 96 20.09 13.48 4.36
N ASP A 97 20.88 13.24 3.32
CA ASP A 97 20.78 12.06 2.46
C ASP A 97 22.13 11.37 2.22
N GLY A 98 22.12 10.04 2.25
CA GLY A 98 23.29 9.17 2.09
C GLY A 98 23.30 8.29 0.84
N ARG A 99 22.41 8.52 -0.14
CA ARG A 99 22.25 7.68 -1.34
C ARG A 99 22.88 8.28 -2.61
N ASP A 100 23.85 9.18 -2.45
CA ASP A 100 24.54 9.88 -3.54
C ASP A 100 23.59 10.55 -4.55
N ARG A 101 22.57 11.25 -4.03
CA ARG A 101 21.54 11.93 -4.84
C ARG A 101 21.90 13.39 -5.11
N GLU A 102 21.51 13.87 -6.29
CA GLU A 102 21.60 15.28 -6.69
C GLU A 102 20.24 16.00 -6.68
N ILE A 103 19.15 15.23 -6.63
CA ILE A 103 17.77 15.71 -6.66
C ILE A 103 16.97 15.12 -5.50
N LEU A 104 15.88 15.80 -5.15
CA LEU A 104 14.95 15.36 -4.10
C LEU A 104 13.81 14.53 -4.69
N GLY A 105 13.06 13.83 -3.84
CA GLY A 105 11.85 13.08 -4.21
C GLY A 105 12.08 11.58 -4.42
N GLY A 106 13.33 11.11 -4.36
CA GLY A 106 13.69 9.70 -4.24
C GLY A 106 12.94 8.77 -5.19
N LEU A 107 12.07 7.91 -4.65
CA LEU A 107 11.32 6.93 -5.44
C LEU A 107 10.50 7.55 -6.59
N MET A 108 9.96 8.77 -6.43
CA MET A 108 9.20 9.44 -7.49
C MET A 108 10.10 9.94 -8.63
N THR A 109 11.30 10.43 -8.30
CA THR A 109 12.15 11.17 -9.24
C THR A 109 13.33 10.37 -9.78
N LEU A 110 13.91 9.50 -8.95
CA LEU A 110 15.02 8.59 -9.29
C LEU A 110 14.55 7.14 -9.45
N GLY A 111 13.49 6.74 -8.74
CA GLY A 111 12.83 5.45 -8.98
C GLY A 111 11.83 5.48 -10.15
N TRP A 112 11.58 6.67 -10.69
CA TRP A 112 10.61 6.92 -11.78
C TRP A 112 9.21 6.37 -11.48
N LEU A 113 8.83 6.29 -10.20
CA LEU A 113 7.46 5.99 -9.81
C LEU A 113 6.61 7.26 -9.99
N ASN A 114 6.26 7.55 -11.24
CA ASN A 114 5.60 8.78 -11.64
C ASN A 114 4.09 8.65 -11.84
N SER A 115 3.50 7.60 -11.27
CA SER A 115 2.05 7.39 -11.18
C SER A 115 1.69 7.18 -9.72
N LEU A 116 0.73 7.94 -9.22
CA LEU A 116 0.32 7.93 -7.83
C LEU A 116 -0.73 6.87 -7.56
N ASP A 117 -0.44 6.03 -6.56
CA ASP A 117 -1.44 5.20 -5.90
C ASP A 117 -2.23 6.08 -4.91
N HIS A 118 -3.30 6.72 -5.40
CA HIS A 118 -4.11 7.64 -4.61
C HIS A 118 -4.95 6.93 -3.53
N ASN A 119 -5.10 7.60 -2.40
CA ASN A 119 -6.02 7.23 -1.32
C ASN A 119 -7.27 8.12 -1.36
N TYR A 120 -8.14 7.89 -2.34
CA TYR A 120 -9.37 8.67 -2.48
C TYR A 120 -10.35 8.48 -1.30
N ASP A 121 -11.16 9.48 -1.02
CA ASP A 121 -12.28 9.41 -0.09
C ASP A 121 -13.38 8.54 -0.71
N ARG A 122 -13.49 7.30 -0.27
CA ARG A 122 -14.46 6.34 -0.80
C ARG A 122 -15.79 6.35 -0.06
N GLU A 123 -15.97 7.21 0.96
CA GLU A 123 -17.26 7.36 1.64
C GLU A 123 -18.35 7.84 0.67
N LYS A 124 -17.94 8.59 -0.37
CA LYS A 124 -18.77 9.01 -1.49
C LYS A 124 -18.35 8.25 -2.75
N PRO A 125 -19.16 7.30 -3.25
CA PRO A 125 -18.83 6.56 -4.47
C PRO A 125 -18.50 7.49 -5.64
N GLY A 126 -17.36 7.25 -6.31
CA GLY A 126 -16.89 8.06 -7.44
C GLY A 126 -16.22 9.39 -7.08
N SER A 127 -15.97 9.65 -5.79
CA SER A 127 -15.17 10.80 -5.37
C SER A 127 -13.73 10.66 -5.82
N THR A 128 -13.18 11.76 -6.34
CA THR A 128 -11.76 11.92 -6.68
C THR A 128 -11.00 12.72 -5.62
N ASP A 129 -11.63 12.95 -4.45
CA ASP A 129 -11.02 13.73 -3.39
C ASP A 129 -9.98 12.87 -2.65
N ILE A 130 -8.75 13.35 -2.53
CA ILE A 130 -7.66 12.60 -1.87
C ILE A 130 -7.76 12.81 -0.36
N LEU A 131 -7.77 11.73 0.44
CA LEU A 131 -7.97 11.82 1.90
C LEU A 131 -6.88 12.62 2.62
N ASN A 132 -5.61 12.44 2.24
CA ASN A 132 -4.50 13.13 2.89
C ASN A 132 -4.25 14.49 2.24
N LYS A 133 -4.36 15.55 3.05
CA LYS A 133 -4.23 16.95 2.64
C LYS A 133 -2.88 17.54 3.08
N GLY A 134 -2.85 18.79 3.51
CA GLY A 134 -1.65 19.47 4.00
C GLY A 134 -0.53 19.56 2.96
N LEU A 135 0.68 19.23 3.38
CA LEU A 135 1.90 19.33 2.56
C LEU A 135 1.85 18.45 1.30
N PHE A 136 1.17 17.30 1.35
CA PHE A 136 0.94 16.49 0.15
C PHE A 136 0.14 17.29 -0.89
N SER A 137 -0.93 17.98 -0.48
CA SER A 137 -1.74 18.81 -1.38
C SER A 137 -0.98 20.01 -1.93
N GLU A 138 -0.07 20.60 -1.15
CA GLU A 138 0.80 21.68 -1.64
C GLU A 138 1.75 21.22 -2.74
N TRP A 139 2.34 20.03 -2.58
CA TRP A 139 3.18 19.42 -3.61
C TRP A 139 2.34 18.98 -4.82
N TYR A 140 1.20 18.32 -4.59
CA TYR A 140 0.36 17.76 -5.65
C TYR A 140 -0.16 18.83 -6.62
N LYS A 141 -0.43 20.05 -6.12
CA LYS A 141 -0.83 21.20 -6.95
C LYS A 141 0.28 21.73 -7.88
N GLN A 142 1.52 21.30 -7.68
CA GLN A 142 2.68 21.71 -8.47
C GLN A 142 3.08 20.67 -9.52
N VAL A 143 2.33 19.57 -9.65
CA VAL A 143 2.58 18.51 -10.65
C VAL A 143 1.36 18.33 -11.55
N GLU A 144 1.52 17.55 -12.62
CA GLU A 144 0.52 17.47 -13.70
C GLU A 144 -0.73 16.63 -13.37
N GLY A 145 -0.75 15.93 -12.24
CA GLY A 145 -1.89 15.12 -11.78
C GLY A 145 -1.47 13.72 -11.35
N ASP A 146 -2.33 12.73 -11.61
CA ASP A 146 -2.16 11.35 -11.13
C ASP A 146 -0.86 10.70 -11.66
N SER A 147 -0.47 11.06 -12.88
CA SER A 147 0.90 10.88 -13.38
C SER A 147 1.54 12.22 -13.69
N PHE A 148 2.87 12.28 -13.54
CA PHE A 148 3.61 13.53 -13.63
C PHE A 148 4.97 13.37 -14.32
N ASP A 149 5.54 14.50 -14.71
CA ASP A 149 6.92 14.58 -15.17
C ASP A 149 7.87 14.57 -13.98
N VAL A 150 8.91 13.72 -14.02
CA VAL A 150 9.80 13.55 -12.87
C VAL A 150 10.66 14.78 -12.58
N ILE A 151 10.92 15.62 -13.59
CA ILE A 151 11.63 16.89 -13.41
C ILE A 151 10.72 17.92 -12.74
N THR A 152 9.45 18.02 -13.18
CA THR A 152 8.45 18.87 -12.51
C THR A 152 8.33 18.48 -11.03
N ALA A 153 8.22 17.18 -10.72
CA ALA A 153 8.16 16.66 -9.36
C ALA A 153 9.42 16.98 -8.53
N ALA A 154 10.61 16.79 -9.09
CA ALA A 154 11.88 17.09 -8.43
C ALA A 154 11.99 18.59 -8.09
N ASN A 155 11.60 19.45 -9.03
CA ASN A 155 11.61 20.89 -8.82
C ASN A 155 10.58 21.32 -7.76
N ALA A 156 9.40 20.69 -7.71
CA ALA A 156 8.40 20.95 -6.67
C ALA A 156 8.93 20.60 -5.26
N PHE A 157 9.62 19.46 -5.10
CA PHE A 157 10.29 19.13 -3.83
C PHE A 157 11.41 20.11 -3.48
N ASN A 158 12.23 20.50 -4.46
CA ASN A 158 13.27 21.52 -4.27
C ASN A 158 12.68 22.86 -3.82
N ALA A 159 11.58 23.29 -4.43
CA ALA A 159 10.89 24.52 -4.05
C ALA A 159 10.34 24.46 -2.62
N MET A 160 9.74 23.33 -2.22
CA MET A 160 9.28 23.14 -0.84
C MET A 160 10.42 23.31 0.18
N VAL A 161 11.58 22.68 -0.05
CA VAL A 161 12.74 22.80 0.87
C VAL A 161 13.33 24.20 0.84
N LYS A 162 13.57 24.75 -0.36
CA LYS A 162 14.22 26.06 -0.54
C LYS A 162 13.42 27.22 0.09
N ASN A 163 12.10 27.10 0.16
CA ASN A 163 11.24 28.11 0.76
C ASN A 163 11.30 28.12 2.29
N GLU A 164 11.87 27.10 2.93
CA GLU A 164 12.02 27.01 4.38
C GLU A 164 13.39 27.50 4.85
N LYS A 165 13.41 28.64 5.55
CA LYS A 165 14.65 29.26 6.04
C LYS A 165 15.38 28.47 7.14
N ASN A 166 14.67 27.55 7.79
CA ASN A 166 15.17 26.78 8.92
C ASN A 166 15.70 25.39 8.53
N ILE A 167 15.77 25.06 7.23
CA ILE A 167 16.33 23.81 6.74
C ILE A 167 17.76 24.04 6.24
N ASP A 168 18.71 23.30 6.81
CA ASP A 168 19.96 23.01 6.12
C ASP A 168 19.78 21.68 5.38
N LEU A 169 19.98 21.68 4.05
CA LEU A 169 19.96 20.48 3.22
C LEU A 169 21.39 20.00 2.99
N LEU A 170 21.68 18.74 3.32
CA LEU A 170 22.98 18.11 3.11
C LEU A 170 22.85 16.82 2.29
N LEU A 171 23.23 16.88 1.02
CA LEU A 171 23.22 15.74 0.11
C LEU A 171 24.59 15.08 0.00
N LYS A 172 24.63 13.90 -0.65
CA LYS A 172 25.86 13.15 -0.98
C LYS A 172 26.74 12.80 0.22
N THR A 173 26.12 12.56 1.37
CA THR A 173 26.86 11.99 2.50
C THR A 173 27.20 10.54 2.20
N LYS A 174 28.35 10.05 2.72
CA LYS A 174 28.81 8.68 2.52
C LYS A 174 28.17 7.70 3.50
N SER A 175 27.93 8.15 4.73
CA SER A 175 27.25 7.39 5.76
C SER A 175 26.60 8.31 6.79
N ILE A 176 25.54 7.80 7.42
CA ILE A 176 24.81 8.46 8.50
C ILE A 176 24.52 7.39 9.55
N GLU A 177 25.04 7.58 10.75
CA GLU A 177 24.93 6.60 11.84
C GLU A 177 24.24 7.25 13.05
N PRO A 178 23.31 6.56 13.76
CA PRO A 178 22.67 7.13 14.94
C PRO A 178 23.68 7.33 16.07
N LYS A 179 23.58 8.47 16.77
CA LYS A 179 24.24 8.66 18.05
C LYS A 179 23.30 8.21 19.16
N LEU A 180 23.75 7.21 19.93
CA LEU A 180 22.96 6.60 20.98
C LEU A 180 23.44 7.05 22.37
N ALA A 181 22.49 7.36 23.23
CA ALA A 181 22.64 7.47 24.67
C ALA A 181 21.78 6.40 25.35
N ASP A 182 22.00 6.19 26.65
CA ASP A 182 21.09 5.37 27.44
C ASP A 182 19.77 6.12 27.67
N GLY A 183 18.66 5.43 27.40
CA GLY A 183 17.31 5.91 27.63
C GLY A 183 16.73 5.36 28.93
N THR A 184 15.42 5.48 29.10
CA THR A 184 14.70 4.93 30.25
C THR A 184 14.38 3.45 30.03
N ASN A 185 14.20 2.68 31.11
CA ASN A 185 13.75 1.28 31.07
C ASN A 185 14.60 0.35 30.17
N GLY A 186 15.91 0.63 30.03
CA GLY A 186 16.83 -0.16 29.22
C GLY A 186 16.72 0.09 27.71
N ASN A 187 15.89 1.03 27.27
CA ASN A 187 15.81 1.46 25.87
C ASN A 187 17.00 2.35 25.50
N LYS A 188 17.34 2.40 24.21
CA LYS A 188 18.31 3.38 23.69
C LYS A 188 17.62 4.69 23.38
N LYS A 189 18.35 5.79 23.46
CA LYS A 189 17.89 7.12 23.06
C LYS A 189 18.74 7.62 21.90
N VAL A 190 18.12 7.93 20.78
CA VAL A 190 18.78 8.61 19.66
C VAL A 190 18.89 10.10 20.01
N VAL A 191 20.11 10.62 20.04
CA VAL A 191 20.43 12.01 20.45
C VAL A 191 21.08 12.81 19.33
N GLY A 192 21.02 12.32 18.09
CA GLY A 192 21.67 12.88 16.93
C GLY A 192 22.19 11.82 15.98
N VAL A 193 23.07 12.24 15.06
CA VAL A 193 23.71 11.38 14.07
C VAL A 193 25.20 11.73 13.91
N THR A 194 25.99 10.76 13.49
CA THR A 194 27.33 10.98 12.93
C THR A 194 27.21 10.92 11.42
N VAL A 195 27.56 12.02 10.74
CA VAL A 195 27.53 12.14 9.29
C VAL A 195 28.95 12.08 8.74
N THR A 196 29.18 11.20 7.77
CA THR A 196 30.40 11.24 6.95
C THR A 196 30.11 12.04 5.68
N THR A 197 30.65 13.25 5.57
CA THR A 197 30.44 14.14 4.41
C THR A 197 31.10 13.60 3.14
N ALA A 198 30.80 14.20 1.98
CA ALA A 198 31.32 13.75 0.68
C ALA A 198 32.86 13.70 0.63
N ASP A 199 33.54 14.62 1.31
CA ASP A 199 35.00 14.66 1.46
C ASP A 199 35.57 13.57 2.39
N GLY A 200 34.71 12.81 3.08
CA GLY A 200 35.11 11.80 4.07
C GLY A 200 35.23 12.31 5.50
N THR A 201 34.98 13.59 5.76
CA THR A 201 35.02 14.14 7.12
C THR A 201 33.86 13.61 7.96
N LYS A 202 34.15 13.09 9.16
CA LYS A 202 33.11 12.72 10.13
C LYS A 202 32.70 13.92 10.97
N ARG A 203 31.39 14.14 11.10
CA ARG A 203 30.78 15.21 11.89
C ARG A 203 29.72 14.64 12.79
N ASP A 204 29.87 14.87 14.09
CA ASP A 204 28.84 14.56 15.06
C ASP A 204 27.85 15.71 15.13
N VAL A 205 26.57 15.39 14.92
CA VAL A 205 25.46 16.34 14.90
C VAL A 205 24.49 15.96 16.01
N ALA A 206 24.37 16.80 17.03
CA ALA A 206 23.40 16.61 18.10
C ALA A 206 21.98 16.98 17.63
N ALA A 207 20.97 16.25 18.11
CA ALA A 207 19.57 16.52 17.82
C ALA A 207 18.67 16.22 19.02
N LYS A 208 17.59 16.99 19.17
CA LYS A 208 16.54 16.67 20.17
C LYS A 208 15.61 15.57 19.67
N ALA A 209 15.41 15.49 18.35
CA ALA A 209 14.66 14.45 17.69
C ALA A 209 15.33 14.05 16.36
N VAL A 210 15.20 12.77 16.00
CA VAL A 210 15.56 12.24 14.70
C VAL A 210 14.32 11.63 14.04
N ILE A 211 14.11 11.91 12.76
CA ILE A 211 13.08 11.28 11.94
C ILE A 211 13.79 10.45 10.88
N ASP A 212 13.65 9.14 10.98
CA ASP A 212 14.11 8.19 9.97
C ASP A 212 13.06 8.10 8.86
N ALA A 213 13.36 8.78 7.76
CA ALA A 213 12.62 8.71 6.51
C ALA A 213 13.45 7.99 5.43
N THR A 214 14.44 7.18 5.83
CA THR A 214 15.15 6.32 4.90
C THR A 214 14.18 5.26 4.37
N GLN A 215 14.41 4.83 3.13
CA GLN A 215 13.62 3.80 2.49
C GLN A 215 13.57 2.46 3.26
N ASP A 216 14.55 2.21 4.13
CA ASP A 216 14.80 0.90 4.71
C ASP A 216 14.89 0.94 6.25
N ALA A 217 14.51 2.07 6.87
CA ALA A 217 14.62 2.35 8.30
C ALA A 217 16.02 2.09 8.88
N ASP A 218 17.05 2.58 8.18
CA ASP A 218 18.45 2.30 8.50
C ASP A 218 18.87 2.87 9.87
N ILE A 219 18.36 4.05 10.25
CA ILE A 219 18.65 4.66 11.55
C ILE A 219 17.97 3.87 12.66
N ALA A 220 16.72 3.45 12.45
CA ALA A 220 15.98 2.62 13.41
C ALA A 220 16.66 1.26 13.61
N ALA A 221 17.03 0.58 12.52
CA ALA A 221 17.73 -0.69 12.57
C ALA A 221 19.08 -0.57 13.30
N ALA A 222 19.88 0.45 12.96
CA ALA A 222 21.16 0.72 13.63
C ALA A 222 20.99 1.15 15.11
N SER A 223 19.82 1.65 15.49
CA SER A 223 19.47 1.99 16.88
C SER A 223 18.96 0.80 17.70
N GLY A 224 18.88 -0.41 17.10
CA GLY A 224 18.41 -1.62 17.78
C GLY A 224 16.89 -1.76 17.86
N VAL A 225 16.14 -0.99 17.05
CA VAL A 225 14.68 -1.15 16.92
C VAL A 225 14.39 -2.53 16.31
N PRO A 226 13.52 -3.36 16.92
CA PRO A 226 13.16 -4.64 16.33
C PRO A 226 12.37 -4.44 15.04
N TYR A 227 12.54 -5.32 14.07
CA TYR A 227 11.80 -5.29 12.80
C TYR A 227 11.58 -6.68 12.23
N THR A 228 10.62 -6.80 11.32
CA THR A 228 10.44 -7.97 10.43
C THR A 228 10.84 -7.60 9.01
N ILE A 229 11.14 -8.60 8.17
CA ILE A 229 11.43 -8.40 6.74
C ILE A 229 10.38 -9.14 5.93
N GLY A 230 9.77 -8.45 4.97
CA GLY A 230 8.75 -9.03 4.09
C GLY A 230 7.67 -9.78 4.87
N ARG A 231 7.39 -11.02 4.46
CA ARG A 231 6.35 -11.88 5.05
C ARG A 231 6.79 -12.70 6.27
N ALA A 232 7.84 -12.28 6.99
CA ALA A 232 8.31 -12.97 8.18
C ALA A 232 7.21 -13.14 9.26
N ASP A 233 6.31 -12.15 9.39
CA ASP A 233 5.13 -12.19 10.27
C ASP A 233 4.06 -13.20 9.83
N LEU A 234 4.08 -13.64 8.56
CA LEU A 234 3.27 -14.76 8.04
C LEU A 234 4.04 -16.09 8.01
N GLY A 235 5.19 -16.17 8.67
CA GLY A 235 6.02 -17.37 8.74
C GLY A 235 6.80 -17.67 7.46
N ASP A 236 7.00 -16.68 6.58
CA ASP A 236 7.82 -16.78 5.37
C ASP A 236 8.90 -15.71 5.32
N GLU A 237 10.01 -15.96 6.01
CA GLU A 237 11.13 -15.03 6.15
C GLU A 237 11.93 -14.82 4.86
N LYS A 238 11.74 -15.68 3.85
CA LYS A 238 12.47 -15.62 2.57
C LYS A 238 11.65 -14.95 1.46
N ALA A 239 10.32 -14.93 1.57
CA ALA A 239 9.48 -14.26 0.59
C ALA A 239 9.78 -12.76 0.52
N ARG A 240 9.93 -12.27 -0.71
CA ARG A 240 10.11 -10.85 -1.04
C ARG A 240 9.19 -10.53 -2.21
N MET A 241 8.50 -9.40 -2.15
CA MET A 241 7.81 -8.88 -3.33
C MET A 241 8.82 -8.55 -4.42
N ALA A 242 8.40 -8.71 -5.68
CA ALA A 242 9.22 -8.32 -6.81
C ALA A 242 9.62 -6.85 -6.75
N VAL A 243 10.89 -6.58 -7.06
CA VAL A 243 11.35 -5.23 -7.35
C VAL A 243 10.96 -4.88 -8.78
N THR A 244 10.78 -3.59 -9.07
CA THR A 244 10.50 -3.13 -10.44
C THR A 244 11.62 -2.24 -10.94
N ALA A 245 12.13 -2.55 -12.12
CA ALA A 245 12.97 -1.65 -12.89
C ALA A 245 12.07 -0.85 -13.84
N VAL A 246 11.71 0.38 -13.44
CA VAL A 246 10.98 1.28 -14.32
C VAL A 246 11.91 1.65 -15.48
N PHE A 247 11.39 1.64 -16.71
CA PHE A 247 12.17 1.95 -17.90
C PHE A 247 11.51 3.04 -18.74
N ARG A 248 12.32 3.76 -19.52
CA ARG A 248 11.88 4.89 -20.33
C ARG A 248 11.91 4.53 -21.81
N LEU A 249 10.86 4.92 -22.51
CA LEU A 249 10.81 4.92 -23.98
C LEU A 249 10.78 6.35 -24.50
N LYS A 250 11.42 6.58 -25.64
CA LYS A 250 11.41 7.87 -26.36
C LYS A 250 10.70 7.78 -27.71
N ASN A 251 10.51 8.94 -28.34
CA ASN A 251 9.70 9.15 -29.55
C ASN A 251 8.19 9.09 -29.28
N VAL A 252 7.77 9.47 -28.07
CA VAL A 252 6.37 9.52 -27.64
C VAL A 252 5.74 10.84 -28.05
N THR A 253 5.58 11.01 -29.37
CA THR A 253 4.97 12.22 -29.92
C THR A 253 3.51 12.36 -29.45
N PRO A 254 2.91 13.57 -29.54
CA PRO A 254 1.49 13.75 -29.25
C PRO A 254 0.57 12.78 -30.01
N ASP A 255 0.91 12.40 -31.23
CA ASP A 255 0.11 11.46 -32.02
C ASP A 255 0.28 10.00 -31.57
N VAL A 256 1.45 9.61 -31.07
CA VAL A 256 1.61 8.32 -30.39
C VAL A 256 0.75 8.28 -29.13
N TRP A 257 0.77 9.35 -28.33
CA TRP A 257 -0.04 9.39 -27.10
C TRP A 257 -1.55 9.34 -27.39
N LYS A 258 -2.03 10.03 -28.43
CA LYS A 258 -3.44 9.91 -28.87
C LYS A 258 -3.80 8.48 -29.25
N GLN A 259 -2.89 7.72 -29.86
CA GLN A 259 -3.13 6.32 -30.19
C GLN A 259 -3.20 5.43 -28.95
N VAL A 260 -2.33 5.65 -27.95
CA VAL A 260 -2.42 5.00 -26.63
C VAL A 260 -3.79 5.25 -26.00
N GLN A 261 -4.22 6.51 -25.96
CA GLN A 261 -5.52 6.89 -25.41
C GLN A 261 -6.67 6.22 -26.16
N LYS A 262 -6.63 6.27 -27.50
CA LYS A 262 -7.65 5.65 -28.34
C LYS A 262 -7.72 4.14 -28.09
N ARG A 263 -6.59 3.44 -28.05
CA ARG A 263 -6.56 1.99 -27.82
C ARG A 263 -7.26 1.63 -26.52
N LEU A 264 -6.83 2.22 -25.41
CA LEU A 264 -7.32 1.82 -24.08
C LEU A 264 -8.80 2.21 -23.89
N ARG A 265 -9.26 3.31 -24.48
CA ARG A 265 -10.71 3.65 -24.45
C ARG A 265 -11.56 2.75 -25.34
N ASP A 266 -10.97 2.16 -26.38
CA ASP A 266 -11.66 1.31 -27.36
C ASP A 266 -11.47 -0.20 -27.08
N ASP A 267 -10.72 -0.62 -26.05
CA ASP A 267 -10.39 -2.03 -25.80
C ASP A 267 -11.52 -2.82 -25.11
N GLY A 268 -12.52 -2.13 -24.55
CA GLY A 268 -13.68 -2.71 -23.88
C GLY A 268 -13.39 -3.29 -22.50
N ASP A 269 -12.21 -3.08 -21.92
CA ASP A 269 -11.86 -3.49 -20.56
C ASP A 269 -12.14 -2.33 -19.57
N PRO A 270 -13.10 -2.48 -18.64
CA PRO A 270 -13.41 -1.42 -17.67
C PRO A 270 -12.28 -1.16 -16.66
N ASN A 271 -11.20 -1.96 -16.67
CA ASN A 271 -10.04 -1.81 -15.80
C ASN A 271 -8.86 -1.11 -16.46
N THR A 272 -9.00 -0.65 -17.70
CA THR A 272 -7.98 0.12 -18.43
C THR A 272 -8.50 1.53 -18.69
N ASP A 273 -7.58 2.50 -18.73
CA ASP A 273 -7.91 3.86 -19.17
C ASP A 273 -6.62 4.63 -19.48
N ALA A 274 -6.79 5.80 -20.10
CA ALA A 274 -5.74 6.79 -20.27
C ALA A 274 -6.28 8.22 -20.25
N ASN A 275 -5.54 9.10 -19.58
CA ASN A 275 -5.74 10.55 -19.56
C ASN A 275 -4.56 11.27 -20.25
N GLU A 276 -4.39 12.57 -20.01
CA GLU A 276 -3.33 13.36 -20.66
C GLU A 276 -1.90 12.93 -20.25
N ARG A 277 -1.77 12.30 -19.07
CA ARG A 277 -0.48 11.94 -18.46
C ARG A 277 -0.32 10.47 -18.12
N SER A 278 -1.42 9.78 -17.88
CA SER A 278 -1.46 8.43 -17.30
C SER A 278 -2.09 7.48 -18.29
N ALA A 279 -1.59 6.26 -18.36
CA ALA A 279 -2.25 5.15 -19.06
C ALA A 279 -1.96 3.84 -18.33
N TRP A 280 -2.98 3.01 -18.11
CA TRP A 280 -2.81 1.69 -17.51
C TRP A 280 -3.63 0.64 -18.25
N GLY A 281 -3.09 -0.58 -18.32
CA GLY A 281 -3.73 -1.68 -19.03
C GLY A 281 -2.70 -2.57 -19.73
N TYR A 282 -2.90 -2.82 -21.03
CA TYR A 282 -1.97 -3.63 -21.83
C TYR A 282 -1.73 -5.02 -21.22
N GLY A 283 -2.80 -5.69 -20.80
CA GLY A 283 -2.73 -6.97 -20.08
C GLY A 283 -2.05 -8.10 -20.85
N GLU A 284 -1.97 -8.00 -22.18
CA GLU A 284 -1.29 -8.95 -23.03
C GLU A 284 0.22 -9.01 -22.75
N MET A 285 0.82 -7.94 -22.19
CA MET A 285 2.22 -7.96 -21.76
C MET A 285 2.53 -9.04 -20.72
N GLN A 286 1.54 -9.51 -19.95
CA GLN A 286 1.73 -10.63 -19.04
C GLN A 286 2.11 -11.94 -19.75
N LYS A 287 1.87 -12.02 -21.08
CA LYS A 287 2.23 -13.16 -21.93
C LYS A 287 3.63 -13.04 -22.54
N TYR A 288 4.35 -11.94 -22.29
CA TYR A 288 5.75 -11.81 -22.68
C TYR A 288 6.53 -13.06 -22.23
N PRO A 289 7.26 -13.73 -23.14
CA PRO A 289 8.11 -14.86 -22.79
C PRO A 289 9.49 -14.35 -22.34
N PRO A 290 9.76 -14.24 -21.02
CA PRO A 290 11.05 -13.74 -20.55
C PRO A 290 12.19 -14.70 -20.92
N ASN A 291 13.37 -14.14 -21.20
CA ASN A 291 14.59 -14.93 -21.37
C ASN A 291 15.01 -15.53 -20.03
N ASN A 292 14.83 -14.78 -18.93
CA ASN A 292 15.05 -15.26 -17.58
C ASN A 292 13.72 -15.62 -16.88
N LYS A 293 13.15 -16.78 -17.22
CA LYS A 293 11.83 -17.23 -16.73
C LYS A 293 11.73 -17.41 -15.22
N GLU A 294 12.85 -17.62 -14.53
CA GLU A 294 12.88 -17.81 -13.09
C GLU A 294 12.93 -16.50 -12.33
N ARG A 295 13.44 -15.42 -12.96
CA ARG A 295 13.70 -14.14 -12.29
C ARG A 295 12.90 -12.97 -12.85
N VAL A 296 12.20 -13.12 -13.97
CA VAL A 296 11.51 -12.01 -14.63
C VAL A 296 10.06 -12.34 -14.97
N LYS A 297 9.19 -11.33 -14.82
CA LYS A 297 7.82 -11.33 -15.36
C LYS A 297 7.42 -9.91 -15.73
N MET A 298 6.62 -9.77 -16.77
CA MET A 298 5.95 -8.50 -17.08
C MET A 298 4.54 -8.49 -16.47
N ARG A 299 4.15 -7.35 -15.90
CA ARG A 299 2.74 -7.04 -15.61
C ARG A 299 2.11 -6.28 -16.78
N GLY A 300 0.80 -6.02 -16.67
CA GLY A 300 0.16 -4.98 -17.47
C GLY A 300 0.87 -3.64 -17.26
N LEU A 301 0.93 -2.82 -18.31
CA LEU A 301 1.68 -1.58 -18.30
C LEU A 301 0.99 -0.54 -17.44
N ASN A 302 1.77 0.15 -16.60
CA ASN A 302 1.40 1.42 -15.99
C ASN A 302 2.40 2.45 -16.54
N ILE A 303 1.87 3.43 -17.27
CA ILE A 303 2.62 4.36 -18.11
C ILE A 303 2.36 5.79 -17.62
N GLY A 304 3.43 6.53 -17.38
CA GLY A 304 3.36 7.96 -17.10
C GLY A 304 4.14 8.76 -18.16
N ARG A 305 3.43 9.63 -18.88
CA ARG A 305 3.97 10.47 -19.95
C ARG A 305 4.80 11.63 -19.39
N GLN A 306 5.98 11.87 -19.96
CA GLN A 306 6.87 12.98 -19.62
C GLN A 306 6.66 14.20 -20.54
N ASN A 307 7.26 15.33 -20.17
CA ASN A 307 7.18 16.58 -20.93
C ASN A 307 8.10 16.65 -22.16
N ASP A 308 8.97 15.65 -22.35
CA ASP A 308 10.06 15.64 -23.33
C ASP A 308 9.92 14.55 -24.42
N ASP A 309 8.68 14.24 -24.81
CA ASP A 309 8.34 13.15 -25.76
C ASP A 309 8.90 11.77 -25.33
N THR A 310 8.99 11.55 -24.01
CA THR A 310 9.26 10.24 -23.42
C THR A 310 8.09 9.75 -22.55
N MET A 311 8.10 8.46 -22.22
CA MET A 311 7.20 7.86 -21.24
C MET A 311 7.95 6.91 -20.32
N LEU A 312 7.51 6.82 -19.07
CA LEU A 312 8.02 5.88 -18.07
C LEU A 312 7.06 4.69 -17.96
N ILE A 313 7.63 3.48 -17.87
CA ILE A 313 6.86 2.23 -17.83
C ILE A 313 7.21 1.43 -16.59
N ASN A 314 6.24 1.33 -15.68
CA ASN A 314 6.32 0.54 -14.46
C ASN A 314 5.70 -0.85 -14.71
N ALA A 315 6.49 -1.78 -15.25
CA ALA A 315 5.97 -3.12 -15.57
C ALA A 315 6.96 -4.29 -15.48
N LEU A 316 8.27 -4.05 -15.48
CA LEU A 316 9.27 -5.12 -15.45
C LEU A 316 9.54 -5.56 -14.01
N GLN A 317 9.01 -6.73 -13.62
CA GLN A 317 9.20 -7.31 -12.29
C GLN A 317 10.40 -8.25 -12.27
N ILE A 318 11.22 -8.12 -11.23
CA ILE A 318 12.42 -8.94 -11.00
C ILE A 318 12.30 -9.59 -9.61
N PHE A 319 12.47 -10.90 -9.57
CA PHE A 319 12.25 -11.72 -8.38
C PHE A 319 13.54 -12.12 -7.67
N GLY A 320 13.43 -12.55 -6.41
CA GLY A 320 14.57 -13.05 -5.63
C GLY A 320 15.62 -11.98 -5.32
N ILE A 321 15.21 -10.70 -5.29
CA ILE A 321 16.09 -9.58 -4.98
C ILE A 321 15.95 -9.24 -3.50
N ASP A 322 17.07 -9.23 -2.78
CA ASP A 322 17.13 -8.68 -1.44
C ASP A 322 17.30 -7.17 -1.54
N GLY A 323 16.24 -6.45 -1.17
CA GLY A 323 16.23 -5.01 -1.15
C GLY A 323 17.24 -4.41 -0.18
N LEU A 324 17.84 -5.14 0.77
CA LEU A 324 18.84 -4.60 1.70
C LEU A 324 20.29 -4.86 1.26
N ASP A 325 20.51 -5.72 0.27
CA ASP A 325 21.84 -6.06 -0.23
C ASP A 325 22.18 -5.24 -1.50
N PRO A 326 23.21 -4.37 -1.44
CA PRO A 326 23.67 -3.62 -2.62
C PRO A 326 24.03 -4.50 -3.82
N ASN A 327 24.57 -5.71 -3.60
CA ASN A 327 24.93 -6.61 -4.69
C ASN A 327 23.68 -7.19 -5.35
N SER A 328 22.68 -7.60 -4.57
CA SER A 328 21.39 -8.04 -5.10
C SER A 328 20.66 -6.92 -5.86
N ARG A 329 20.72 -5.66 -5.38
CA ARG A 329 20.21 -4.50 -6.14
C ARG A 329 20.94 -4.32 -7.48
N ALA A 330 22.27 -4.45 -7.49
CA ALA A 330 23.05 -4.36 -8.73
C ALA A 330 22.70 -5.49 -9.71
N GLU A 331 22.51 -6.72 -9.21
CA GLU A 331 22.05 -7.86 -10.01
C GLU A 331 20.72 -7.56 -10.71
N ALA A 332 19.75 -6.96 -10.01
CA ALA A 332 18.46 -6.62 -10.59
C ALA A 332 18.60 -5.65 -11.79
N PHE A 333 19.49 -4.65 -11.70
CA PHE A 333 19.75 -3.76 -12.83
C PHE A 333 20.37 -4.48 -14.03
N GLU A 334 21.30 -5.40 -13.79
CA GLU A 334 21.92 -6.18 -14.87
C GLU A 334 20.91 -7.12 -15.53
N ILE A 335 19.99 -7.73 -14.76
CA ILE A 335 18.86 -8.48 -15.31
C ILE A 335 17.97 -7.56 -16.14
N ALA A 336 17.60 -6.39 -15.63
CA ALA A 336 16.74 -5.44 -16.33
C ALA A 336 17.33 -5.02 -17.69
N LYS A 337 18.59 -4.58 -17.70
CA LYS A 337 19.27 -4.11 -18.92
C LYS A 337 19.37 -5.20 -19.99
N LYS A 338 19.58 -6.45 -19.59
CA LYS A 338 19.62 -7.59 -20.52
C LYS A 338 18.24 -7.93 -21.08
N GLU A 339 17.19 -7.79 -20.28
CA GLU A 339 15.84 -8.17 -20.70
C GLU A 339 15.16 -7.10 -21.57
N LEU A 340 15.40 -5.81 -21.28
CA LEU A 340 14.65 -4.70 -21.86
C LEU A 340 14.63 -4.62 -23.40
N PRO A 341 15.73 -4.89 -24.13
CA PRO A 341 15.67 -4.92 -25.59
C PRO A 341 14.59 -5.89 -26.11
N TYR A 342 14.48 -7.07 -25.49
CA TYR A 342 13.49 -8.09 -25.88
C TYR A 342 12.07 -7.72 -25.45
N VAL A 343 11.91 -7.07 -24.29
CA VAL A 343 10.63 -6.52 -23.84
C VAL A 343 10.12 -5.49 -24.85
N VAL A 344 10.98 -4.55 -25.25
CA VAL A 344 10.61 -3.49 -26.19
C VAL A 344 10.33 -4.03 -27.59
N ASP A 345 11.11 -5.00 -28.06
CA ASP A 345 10.82 -5.69 -29.34
C ASP A 345 9.48 -6.44 -29.30
N TYR A 346 9.14 -7.06 -28.17
CA TYR A 346 7.86 -7.72 -28.00
C TYR A 346 6.70 -6.72 -27.95
N MET A 347 6.86 -5.59 -27.25
CA MET A 347 5.89 -4.51 -27.22
C MET A 347 5.57 -3.98 -28.62
N LYS A 348 6.61 -3.74 -29.45
CA LYS A 348 6.45 -3.29 -30.84
C LYS A 348 5.67 -4.27 -31.71
N LYS A 349 5.82 -5.57 -31.47
CA LYS A 349 5.09 -6.62 -32.20
C LYS A 349 3.62 -6.68 -31.79
N LEU A 350 3.31 -6.41 -30.52
CA LEU A 350 1.94 -6.46 -29.99
C LEU A 350 1.15 -5.18 -30.28
N TYR A 351 1.81 -4.02 -30.23
CA TYR A 351 1.16 -2.73 -30.16
C TYR A 351 1.60 -1.85 -31.34
N PRO A 352 0.74 -1.67 -32.37
CA PRO A 352 1.07 -0.85 -33.53
C PRO A 352 1.48 0.58 -33.16
N GLU A 353 0.87 1.17 -32.15
CA GLU A 353 1.19 2.51 -31.68
C GLU A 353 2.61 2.63 -31.08
N PHE A 354 3.25 1.51 -30.73
CA PHE A 354 4.61 1.47 -30.17
C PHE A 354 5.69 1.18 -31.22
N ALA A 355 5.34 0.97 -32.49
CA ALA A 355 6.27 0.53 -33.54
C ALA A 355 7.55 1.40 -33.64
N ASN A 356 7.42 2.72 -33.45
CA ASN A 356 8.50 3.69 -33.59
C ASN A 356 9.17 4.08 -32.26
N LEU A 357 8.70 3.54 -31.12
CA LEU A 357 9.30 3.82 -29.83
C LEU A 357 10.68 3.19 -29.72
N VAL A 358 11.57 3.80 -28.94
CA VAL A 358 12.91 3.25 -28.73
C VAL A 358 13.18 3.21 -27.23
N TRP A 359 13.82 2.13 -26.78
CA TRP A 359 14.32 2.07 -25.41
C TRP A 359 15.35 3.18 -25.19
N ASP A 360 15.16 3.94 -24.12
CA ASP A 360 16.05 5.04 -23.77
C ASP A 360 16.90 4.72 -22.55
N ALA A 361 16.28 4.36 -21.43
CA ALA A 361 16.98 4.17 -20.17
C ALA A 361 16.20 3.30 -19.16
N VAL A 362 16.84 2.99 -18.04
CA VAL A 362 16.25 2.43 -16.82
C VAL A 362 16.38 3.47 -15.72
N ALA A 363 15.42 3.47 -14.78
CA ALA A 363 15.42 4.35 -13.63
C ALA A 363 16.74 4.27 -12.85
N PRO A 364 17.30 5.39 -12.38
CA PRO A 364 18.50 5.42 -11.55
C PRO A 364 18.40 4.57 -10.26
N GLU A 365 17.20 4.45 -9.69
CA GLU A 365 16.92 3.61 -8.52
C GLU A 365 15.85 2.55 -8.82
N LEU A 366 15.97 1.38 -8.17
CA LEU A 366 14.94 0.35 -8.25
C LEU A 366 13.71 0.76 -7.45
N TYR A 367 12.53 0.49 -8.01
CA TYR A 367 11.31 0.49 -7.23
C TYR A 367 11.23 -0.79 -6.38
N ILE A 368 11.76 -0.69 -5.17
CA ILE A 368 11.60 -1.69 -4.11
C ILE A 368 10.34 -1.32 -3.33
N ARG A 369 9.43 -2.27 -3.08
CA ARG A 369 8.17 -1.99 -2.39
C ARG A 369 8.25 -2.21 -0.89
N GLU A 370 9.13 -3.09 -0.46
CA GLU A 370 9.13 -3.67 0.88
C GLU A 370 10.54 -4.11 1.26
N THR A 371 10.95 -3.77 2.48
CA THR A 371 12.16 -4.27 3.13
C THR A 371 11.88 -4.52 4.61
N ARG A 372 12.30 -3.61 5.50
CA ARG A 372 12.08 -3.69 6.95
C ARG A 372 10.75 -3.06 7.34
N HIS A 373 10.07 -3.71 8.28
CA HIS A 373 8.89 -3.22 8.97
C HIS A 373 9.23 -3.13 10.45
N ILE A 374 9.41 -1.92 10.97
CA ILE A 374 9.77 -1.75 12.38
C ILE A 374 8.66 -2.24 13.31
N VAL A 375 9.01 -2.58 14.53
CA VAL A 375 8.07 -2.80 15.63
C VAL A 375 8.02 -1.51 16.44
N GLY A 376 6.89 -0.81 16.32
CA GLY A 376 6.56 0.38 17.08
C GLY A 376 5.64 0.09 18.27
N GLU A 377 5.18 1.16 18.92
CA GLU A 377 4.19 1.11 20.01
C GLU A 377 2.82 0.59 19.54
N TYR A 378 2.53 0.67 18.25
CA TYR A 378 1.40 0.00 17.63
C TYR A 378 1.76 -0.52 16.25
N ARG A 379 1.44 -1.79 15.97
CA ARG A 379 1.65 -2.39 14.67
C ARG A 379 0.32 -2.46 13.93
N LEU A 380 0.17 -1.70 12.84
CA LEU A 380 -1.05 -1.69 12.05
C LEU A 380 -1.33 -3.10 11.53
N THR A 381 -2.55 -3.58 11.75
CA THR A 381 -2.94 -4.96 11.43
C THR A 381 -3.86 -5.02 10.23
N MET A 382 -3.96 -6.19 9.60
CA MET A 382 -4.94 -6.42 8.54
C MET A 382 -6.38 -6.22 9.03
N ILE A 383 -6.65 -6.43 10.33
CA ILE A 383 -7.98 -6.22 10.90
C ILE A 383 -8.32 -4.74 10.99
N ASP A 384 -7.35 -3.86 11.25
CA ASP A 384 -7.60 -2.42 11.24
C ASP A 384 -8.05 -1.94 9.87
N VAL A 385 -7.45 -2.50 8.81
CA VAL A 385 -7.82 -2.21 7.42
C VAL A 385 -9.14 -2.86 7.03
N LEU A 386 -9.34 -4.13 7.36
CA LEU A 386 -10.58 -4.87 7.07
C LEU A 386 -11.79 -4.23 7.77
N GLU A 387 -11.62 -3.74 8.99
CA GLU A 387 -12.68 -3.10 9.78
C GLU A 387 -12.81 -1.59 9.56
N ASN A 388 -12.04 -1.01 8.62
CA ASN A 388 -12.05 0.44 8.37
C ASN A 388 -11.88 1.26 9.67
N ARG A 389 -10.98 0.82 10.55
CA ARG A 389 -10.94 1.34 11.93
C ARG A 389 -10.43 2.76 11.97
N ASP A 390 -11.14 3.59 12.73
CA ASP A 390 -10.61 4.84 13.23
C ASP A 390 -9.64 4.60 14.40
N GLN A 391 -8.78 5.57 14.69
CA GLN A 391 -7.79 5.52 15.76
C GLN A 391 -7.78 6.85 16.50
N TRP A 392 -7.88 6.81 17.84
CA TRP A 392 -7.88 8.02 18.66
C TRP A 392 -6.62 8.89 18.44
N ASP A 393 -5.51 8.25 18.07
CA ASP A 393 -4.22 8.85 17.72
C ASP A 393 -3.95 8.93 16.22
N ARG A 394 -4.98 9.02 15.38
CA ARG A 394 -4.85 9.19 13.92
C ARG A 394 -3.96 10.37 13.52
N ILE A 395 -3.12 10.14 12.52
CA ILE A 395 -2.23 11.13 11.91
C ILE A 395 -2.31 11.16 10.38
N GLY A 396 -3.09 10.26 9.79
CA GLY A 396 -3.36 10.17 8.36
C GLY A 396 -4.37 9.06 8.08
N PHE A 397 -4.83 8.98 6.84
CA PHE A 397 -5.81 7.97 6.42
C PHE A 397 -5.34 7.18 5.21
N GLY A 398 -5.65 5.89 5.16
CA GLY A 398 -5.48 5.05 3.98
C GLY A 398 -6.82 4.58 3.42
N SER A 399 -6.88 4.36 2.11
CA SER A 399 -8.03 3.77 1.41
C SER A 399 -7.63 2.97 0.16
N TYR A 400 -6.33 2.93 -0.16
CA TYR A 400 -5.82 2.18 -1.31
C TYR A 400 -6.08 0.68 -1.11
N PRO A 401 -6.40 -0.09 -2.18
CA PRO A 401 -6.48 -1.54 -2.10
C PRO A 401 -5.24 -2.15 -1.43
N VAL A 402 -5.43 -3.22 -0.66
CA VAL A 402 -4.30 -3.95 -0.07
C VAL A 402 -3.65 -4.82 -1.16
N ASP A 403 -2.85 -4.17 -2.00
CA ASP A 403 -2.17 -4.76 -3.16
C ASP A 403 -0.86 -5.44 -2.74
N ILE A 404 -0.87 -6.77 -2.78
CA ILE A 404 0.28 -7.61 -2.51
C ILE A 404 0.83 -8.12 -3.83
N GLN A 405 2.03 -7.64 -4.17
CA GLN A 405 2.69 -8.00 -5.41
C GLN A 405 3.28 -9.41 -5.38
N ARG A 406 3.53 -9.93 -6.59
CA ARG A 406 4.08 -11.26 -6.83
C ARG A 406 5.40 -11.47 -6.08
N ILE A 407 5.59 -12.66 -5.50
CA ILE A 407 6.85 -13.08 -4.89
C ILE A 407 7.67 -14.03 -5.79
N SER A 408 7.06 -14.55 -6.86
CA SER A 408 7.69 -15.39 -7.88
C SER A 408 7.02 -15.20 -9.25
N PRO A 409 7.64 -15.65 -10.35
CA PRO A 409 7.01 -15.61 -11.68
C PRO A 409 5.70 -16.40 -11.80
N THR A 410 5.49 -17.38 -10.91
CA THR A 410 4.29 -18.24 -10.88
C THR A 410 3.21 -17.71 -9.93
N ASP A 411 3.54 -16.77 -9.07
CA ASP A 411 2.58 -16.04 -8.24
C ASP A 411 1.81 -15.02 -9.10
N ASN A 412 0.55 -14.79 -8.77
CA ASN A 412 -0.30 -13.80 -9.44
C ASN A 412 -0.45 -12.50 -8.65
N GLY A 413 0.05 -12.45 -7.40
CA GLY A 413 -0.27 -11.36 -6.48
C GLY A 413 -1.74 -11.42 -6.07
N ALA A 414 -2.16 -10.48 -5.21
CA ALA A 414 -3.53 -10.43 -4.72
C ALA A 414 -3.90 -9.04 -4.20
N VAL A 415 -5.19 -8.71 -4.34
CA VAL A 415 -5.83 -7.66 -3.54
C VAL A 415 -6.49 -8.32 -2.35
N MET A 416 -5.90 -8.16 -1.17
CA MET A 416 -6.37 -8.82 0.05
C MET A 416 -7.70 -8.25 0.51
N SER A 417 -7.86 -6.93 0.48
CA SER A 417 -9.11 -6.22 0.72
C SER A 417 -9.06 -4.84 0.08
N HIS A 418 -10.20 -4.19 -0.07
CA HIS A 418 -10.30 -2.82 -0.53
C HIS A 418 -11.06 -1.97 0.51
N PRO A 419 -10.34 -1.32 1.46
CA PRO A 419 -10.98 -0.52 2.51
C PRO A 419 -11.64 0.72 1.95
N ILE A 420 -12.70 1.21 2.61
CA ILE A 420 -13.27 2.53 2.36
C ILE A 420 -12.31 3.59 2.87
N LYS A 421 -11.89 3.46 4.14
CA LYS A 421 -11.01 4.38 4.86
C LYS A 421 -10.57 3.76 6.18
N TYR A 422 -9.29 3.82 6.53
CA TYR A 422 -8.76 3.42 7.83
C TYR A 422 -7.76 4.46 8.33
N ALA A 423 -7.59 4.58 9.65
CA ALA A 423 -6.66 5.52 10.26
C ALA A 423 -5.27 4.92 10.48
N ILE A 424 -4.23 5.71 10.22
CA ILE A 424 -2.87 5.42 10.66
C ILE A 424 -2.65 6.02 12.04
N PRO A 425 -2.42 5.21 13.10
CA PRO A 425 -2.17 5.73 14.45
C PRO A 425 -0.74 6.28 14.58
N PHE A 426 -0.57 7.35 15.37
CA PHE A 426 0.74 7.93 15.69
C PHE A 426 1.69 6.89 16.29
N ARG A 427 1.17 5.98 17.12
CA ARG A 427 1.95 4.86 17.69
C ARG A 427 2.64 3.97 16.65
N SER A 428 2.19 3.96 15.39
CA SER A 428 2.86 3.21 14.30
C SER A 428 4.14 3.83 13.79
N ILE A 429 4.41 5.10 14.10
CA ILE A 429 5.67 5.76 13.76
C ILE A 429 6.61 5.92 14.97
N VAL A 430 6.21 5.45 16.15
CA VAL A 430 7.00 5.50 17.40
C VAL A 430 7.68 4.15 17.66
N PRO A 431 9.00 4.03 17.60
CA PRO A 431 9.72 2.76 17.82
C PRO A 431 9.62 2.24 19.27
N LEU A 432 9.46 0.91 19.42
CA LEU A 432 9.25 0.28 20.73
C LEU A 432 10.47 0.33 21.66
N LYS A 433 11.70 0.26 21.10
CA LYS A 433 12.95 0.12 21.87
C LYS A 433 13.93 1.29 21.76
N ALA A 434 13.53 2.35 21.05
CA ALA A 434 14.36 3.55 20.86
C ALA A 434 13.53 4.82 21.07
N ASP A 435 14.00 5.70 21.95
CA ASP A 435 13.45 7.05 22.15
C ASP A 435 14.18 8.08 21.30
N GLY A 436 13.59 9.27 21.15
CA GLY A 436 14.14 10.36 20.35
C GLY A 436 14.08 10.12 18.83
N LEU A 437 13.43 9.04 18.40
CA LEU A 437 13.32 8.60 17.02
C LEU A 437 11.85 8.45 16.59
N LEU A 438 11.52 8.88 15.38
CA LEU A 438 10.30 8.49 14.66
C LEU A 438 10.68 7.84 13.33
N VAL A 439 9.86 6.91 12.84
CA VAL A 439 10.08 6.22 11.55
C VAL A 439 8.85 6.40 10.67
N VAL A 440 9.01 6.94 9.48
CA VAL A 440 7.91 7.28 8.56
C VAL A 440 8.05 6.57 7.21
N GLY A 441 7.00 6.64 6.39
CA GLY A 441 6.97 6.00 5.08
C GLY A 441 6.82 4.48 5.15
N ARG A 442 7.27 3.79 4.09
CA ARG A 442 7.02 2.34 3.91
C ARG A 442 7.57 1.44 5.02
N SER A 443 8.56 1.89 5.77
CA SER A 443 9.20 1.08 6.83
C SER A 443 8.62 1.28 8.23
N ALA A 444 7.59 2.12 8.38
CA ALA A 444 6.86 2.30 9.64
C ALA A 444 6.20 0.98 10.12
N SER A 445 5.60 1.00 11.32
CA SER A 445 5.16 -0.22 11.99
C SER A 445 3.84 -0.77 11.47
N PHE A 446 3.94 -1.56 10.40
CA PHE A 446 2.82 -2.25 9.75
C PHE A 446 3.11 -3.75 9.62
N ASP A 447 2.10 -4.60 9.80
CA ASP A 447 2.16 -5.99 9.30
C ASP A 447 2.33 -6.01 7.77
N THR A 448 2.88 -7.09 7.21
CA THR A 448 3.14 -7.21 5.75
C THR A 448 1.88 -7.03 4.91
N LEU A 449 0.73 -7.48 5.40
CA LEU A 449 -0.55 -7.37 4.69
C LEU A 449 -1.03 -5.90 4.62
N PRO A 450 -1.35 -5.21 5.73
CA PRO A 450 -1.82 -3.82 5.68
C PRO A 450 -0.79 -2.86 5.07
N HIS A 451 0.51 -3.18 5.13
CA HIS A 451 1.56 -2.45 4.42
C HIS A 451 1.27 -2.31 2.91
N GLY A 452 0.64 -3.31 2.27
CA GLY A 452 0.22 -3.24 0.86
C GLY A 452 -0.66 -2.04 0.51
N SER A 453 -1.37 -1.48 1.50
CA SER A 453 -2.14 -0.24 1.39
C SER A 453 -1.45 0.96 2.06
N ALA A 454 -0.87 0.78 3.24
CA ALA A 454 -0.36 1.89 4.06
C ALA A 454 0.93 2.51 3.52
N ARG A 455 1.66 1.82 2.64
CA ARG A 455 2.95 2.27 2.09
C ARG A 455 2.85 3.33 0.99
N VAL A 456 1.65 3.65 0.52
CA VAL A 456 1.48 4.58 -0.60
C VAL A 456 1.89 6.00 -0.20
N ILE A 457 2.49 6.74 -1.14
CA ILE A 457 3.14 8.03 -0.85
C ILE A 457 2.22 9.07 -0.19
N PRO A 458 0.93 9.22 -0.57
CA PRO A 458 0.04 10.15 0.13
C PRO A 458 -0.10 9.84 1.63
N VAL A 459 -0.09 8.56 2.01
CA VAL A 459 -0.12 8.12 3.42
C VAL A 459 1.22 8.38 4.08
N GLY A 460 2.32 8.05 3.42
CA GLY A 460 3.68 8.35 3.88
C GLY A 460 3.87 9.83 4.20
N MET A 461 3.52 10.73 3.27
CA MET A 461 3.65 12.18 3.45
C MET A 461 2.77 12.71 4.58
N ALA A 462 1.55 12.18 4.77
CA ALA A 462 0.72 12.52 5.92
C ALA A 462 1.39 12.18 7.26
N THR A 463 1.91 10.94 7.38
CA THR A 463 2.61 10.52 8.60
C THR A 463 3.90 11.31 8.84
N ALA A 464 4.59 11.70 7.76
CA ALA A 464 5.78 12.54 7.82
C ALA A 464 5.48 13.97 8.27
N GLN A 465 4.41 14.58 7.76
CA GLN A 465 3.96 15.89 8.25
C GLN A 465 3.64 15.83 9.74
N ALA A 466 2.96 14.77 10.19
CA ALA A 466 2.71 14.54 11.60
C ALA A 466 3.98 14.35 12.44
N ALA A 467 4.99 13.64 11.93
CA ALA A 467 6.26 13.46 12.62
C ALA A 467 6.99 14.80 12.88
N GLY A 468 7.05 15.68 11.88
CA GLY A 468 7.64 17.02 12.04
C GLY A 468 6.91 17.89 13.07
N ALA A 469 5.57 17.86 13.07
CA ALA A 469 4.76 18.57 14.05
C ALA A 469 4.87 17.95 15.46
N ALA A 470 4.93 16.62 15.56
CA ALA A 470 5.10 15.90 16.81
C ALA A 470 6.46 16.21 17.44
N ALA A 471 7.53 16.37 16.65
CA ALA A 471 8.83 16.80 17.14
C ALA A 471 8.74 18.17 17.84
N LYS A 472 8.03 19.14 17.24
CA LYS A 472 7.80 20.45 17.87
C LYS A 472 7.07 20.32 19.19
N LEU A 473 5.97 19.58 19.19
CA LEU A 473 5.13 19.41 20.38
C LEU A 473 5.88 18.70 21.52
N ALA A 474 6.63 17.64 21.20
CA ALA A 474 7.44 16.90 22.16
C ALA A 474 8.53 17.79 22.78
N ILE A 475 9.24 18.58 21.96
CA ILE A 475 10.27 19.52 22.42
C ILE A 475 9.67 20.59 23.34
N ASP A 476 8.55 21.22 22.94
CA ASP A 476 7.91 22.28 23.73
C ASP A 476 7.40 21.79 25.09
N LYS A 477 6.88 20.57 25.12
CA LYS A 477 6.31 19.96 26.32
C LYS A 477 7.35 19.22 27.17
N GLY A 478 8.57 19.05 26.66
CA GLY A 478 9.63 18.32 27.35
C GLY A 478 9.32 16.85 27.55
N VAL A 479 8.62 16.22 26.60
CA VAL A 479 8.20 14.80 26.66
C VAL A 479 8.85 13.99 25.54
N THR A 480 8.97 12.68 25.75
CA THR A 480 9.36 11.72 24.72
C THR A 480 8.21 11.45 23.74
N PHE A 481 8.53 10.90 22.57
CA PHE A 481 7.50 10.44 21.63
C PHE A 481 6.64 9.31 22.19
N ARG A 482 7.18 8.47 23.09
CA ARG A 482 6.42 7.42 23.78
C ARG A 482 5.43 8.00 24.79
N GLU A 483 5.83 9.02 25.55
CA GLU A 483 4.91 9.73 26.44
C GLU A 483 3.83 10.48 25.66
N LEU A 484 4.19 11.11 24.53
CA LEU A 484 3.23 11.73 23.61
C LEU A 484 2.22 10.69 23.11
N SER A 485 2.70 9.53 22.63
CA SER A 485 1.85 8.47 22.07
C SER A 485 0.95 7.77 23.09
N ALA A 486 1.23 7.93 24.39
CA ALA A 486 0.40 7.46 25.48
C ALA A 486 -0.62 8.50 25.99
N SER A 487 -0.56 9.75 25.52
CA SER A 487 -1.39 10.86 26.03
C SER A 487 -2.45 11.30 25.03
N LYS A 488 -3.73 11.06 25.36
CA LYS A 488 -4.88 11.54 24.57
C LYS A 488 -4.91 13.06 24.42
N GLU A 489 -4.50 13.80 25.45
CA GLU A 489 -4.48 15.26 25.42
C GLU A 489 -3.41 15.81 24.47
N LEU A 490 -2.20 15.24 24.51
CA LEU A 490 -1.12 15.65 23.61
C LEU A 490 -1.40 15.24 22.17
N ILE A 491 -2.00 14.07 21.96
CA ILE A 491 -2.46 13.65 20.64
C ILE A 491 -3.55 14.57 20.09
N ALA A 492 -4.52 14.99 20.92
CA ALA A 492 -5.51 15.99 20.49
C ALA A 492 -4.84 17.31 20.10
N SER A 493 -3.84 17.75 20.88
CA SER A 493 -3.05 18.95 20.56
C SER A 493 -2.30 18.82 19.23
N LEU A 494 -1.72 17.64 18.95
CA LEU A 494 -1.06 17.34 17.67
C LEU A 494 -2.06 17.36 16.51
N GLN A 495 -3.23 16.74 16.67
CA GLN A 495 -4.28 16.73 15.64
C GLN A 495 -4.81 18.15 15.36
N ASP A 496 -5.01 18.98 16.38
CA ASP A 496 -5.41 20.38 16.21
C ASP A 496 -4.37 21.19 15.44
N MET A 497 -3.08 20.97 15.76
CA MET A 497 -1.97 21.60 15.05
C MET A 497 -1.92 21.18 13.58
N LEU A 498 -2.08 19.88 13.29
CA LEU A 498 -2.11 19.36 11.93
C LEU A 498 -3.32 19.86 11.14
N ASN A 499 -4.50 19.91 11.76
CA ASN A 499 -5.71 20.44 11.13
C ASN A 499 -5.58 21.92 10.77
N LYS A 500 -4.95 22.72 11.65
CA LYS A 500 -4.62 24.13 11.34
C LYS A 500 -3.61 24.26 10.19
N GLN A 501 -2.80 23.24 9.96
CA GLN A 501 -1.83 23.13 8.86
C GLN A 501 -2.42 22.47 7.61
N GLY A 502 -3.75 22.38 7.52
CA GLY A 502 -4.45 21.93 6.33
C GLY A 502 -4.58 20.41 6.19
N MET A 503 -4.23 19.62 7.21
CA MET A 503 -4.66 18.22 7.29
C MET A 503 -6.15 18.15 7.67
N GLU A 504 -6.81 17.02 7.40
CA GLU A 504 -8.22 16.81 7.76
C GLU A 504 -8.35 15.53 8.60
N LEU A 505 -8.03 15.57 9.89
CA LEU A 505 -7.93 14.41 10.78
C LEU A 505 -9.14 14.23 11.70
N LYS A 506 -10.33 14.59 11.22
CA LYS A 506 -11.57 14.46 12.01
C LYS A 506 -11.89 12.97 12.28
N PRO A 507 -12.42 12.64 13.48
CA PRO A 507 -12.96 11.30 13.71
C PRO A 507 -14.04 10.96 12.69
N TYR A 508 -14.20 9.68 12.42
CA TYR A 508 -15.21 9.18 11.51
C TYR A 508 -15.76 7.85 12.00
N GLU A 509 -16.96 7.52 11.53
CA GLU A 509 -17.62 6.26 11.79
C GLU A 509 -18.25 5.78 10.49
N LEU A 510 -17.92 4.56 10.08
CA LEU A 510 -18.46 3.96 8.88
C LEU A 510 -19.46 2.87 9.25
N LYS A 511 -20.42 2.64 8.36
CA LYS A 511 -21.29 1.48 8.46
C LYS A 511 -20.46 0.21 8.26
N PRO A 512 -20.72 -0.87 9.02
CA PRO A 512 -20.14 -2.17 8.75
C PRO A 512 -20.41 -2.61 7.31
N GLU A 513 -19.40 -3.21 6.70
CA GLU A 513 -19.53 -3.86 5.41
C GLU A 513 -20.37 -5.14 5.52
N PRO A 514 -21.08 -5.59 4.47
CA PRO A 514 -21.98 -6.74 4.53
C PRO A 514 -21.35 -8.03 5.07
N TYR A 515 -20.07 -8.28 4.78
CA TYR A 515 -19.37 -9.47 5.30
C TYR A 515 -19.12 -9.45 6.81
N MET A 516 -19.21 -8.28 7.45
CA MET A 516 -18.98 -8.10 8.88
C MET A 516 -20.19 -8.53 9.71
N GLU A 517 -21.38 -8.53 9.11
CA GLU A 517 -22.63 -8.92 9.75
C GLU A 517 -22.85 -10.45 9.72
N GLN A 518 -22.03 -11.18 8.97
CA GLN A 518 -22.14 -12.63 8.84
C GLN A 518 -21.75 -13.35 10.13
N LYS A 519 -22.45 -14.43 10.48
CA LYS A 519 -22.13 -15.29 11.64
C LYS A 519 -20.68 -15.80 11.63
N ALA A 520 -20.12 -16.05 10.44
CA ALA A 520 -18.77 -16.55 10.26
C ALA A 520 -17.68 -15.46 10.29
N TYR A 521 -18.05 -14.18 10.48
CA TYR A 521 -17.11 -13.06 10.46
C TYR A 521 -15.91 -13.22 11.42
N PRO A 522 -16.06 -13.72 12.66
CA PRO A 522 -14.91 -14.00 13.52
C PRO A 522 -13.90 -14.97 12.88
N GLY A 523 -14.39 -16.01 12.19
CA GLY A 523 -13.57 -16.92 11.42
C GLY A 523 -12.89 -16.25 10.24
N LEU A 524 -13.65 -15.45 9.47
CA LEU A 524 -13.12 -14.68 8.34
C LEU A 524 -11.95 -13.78 8.78
N LYS A 525 -12.11 -13.05 9.89
CA LYS A 525 -11.02 -12.23 10.46
C LYS A 525 -9.75 -13.03 10.69
N THR A 526 -9.87 -14.21 11.29
CA THR A 526 -8.71 -15.07 11.56
C THR A 526 -8.00 -15.45 10.26
N VAL A 527 -8.71 -15.95 9.25
CA VAL A 527 -8.07 -16.39 8.00
C VAL A 527 -7.54 -15.23 7.14
N VAL A 528 -8.20 -14.07 7.15
CA VAL A 528 -7.74 -12.85 6.46
C VAL A 528 -6.47 -12.29 7.11
N SER A 529 -6.40 -12.26 8.45
CA SER A 529 -5.17 -11.83 9.17
C SER A 529 -3.93 -12.68 8.86
N MET A 530 -4.14 -13.91 8.39
CA MET A 530 -3.08 -14.83 7.98
C MET A 530 -2.82 -14.82 6.47
N GLY A 531 -3.53 -13.96 5.72
CA GLY A 531 -3.38 -13.82 4.27
C GLY A 531 -3.91 -15.01 3.46
N LEU A 532 -4.86 -15.77 4.01
CA LEU A 532 -5.32 -17.03 3.41
C LEU A 532 -6.58 -16.90 2.53
N VAL A 533 -7.27 -15.77 2.65
CA VAL A 533 -8.49 -15.46 1.89
C VAL A 533 -8.40 -14.03 1.36
N ILE A 534 -8.85 -13.83 0.13
CA ILE A 534 -8.77 -12.57 -0.59
C ILE A 534 -10.18 -12.00 -0.83
N GLY A 535 -10.32 -10.68 -0.70
CA GLY A 535 -11.56 -9.98 -0.99
C GLY A 535 -11.67 -9.53 -2.44
N GLY A 536 -10.55 -9.22 -3.10
CA GLY A 536 -10.55 -8.57 -4.41
C GLY A 536 -10.85 -7.07 -4.34
N TYR A 537 -10.98 -6.43 -5.50
CA TYR A 537 -11.20 -4.98 -5.61
C TYR A 537 -12.59 -4.51 -5.13
N ASP A 538 -13.53 -5.42 -4.92
CA ASP A 538 -14.89 -5.11 -4.45
C ASP A 538 -15.25 -5.84 -3.14
N ASN A 539 -14.27 -6.53 -2.53
CA ASN A 539 -14.47 -7.40 -1.37
C ASN A 539 -15.51 -8.53 -1.59
N SER A 540 -15.90 -8.84 -2.83
CA SER A 540 -16.90 -9.89 -3.12
C SER A 540 -16.49 -11.28 -2.65
N GLY A 541 -15.17 -11.54 -2.58
CA GLY A 541 -14.61 -12.77 -2.02
C GLY A 541 -14.95 -13.01 -0.55
N PHE A 542 -15.39 -11.98 0.17
CA PHE A 542 -15.85 -12.06 1.56
C PHE A 542 -17.38 -12.15 1.68
N ASN A 543 -18.11 -11.66 0.69
CA ASN A 543 -19.57 -11.59 0.73
C ASN A 543 -20.24 -12.94 0.48
N THR A 544 -19.56 -13.85 -0.23
CA THR A 544 -20.08 -15.19 -0.51
C THR A 544 -19.29 -16.24 0.26
N LEU A 545 -19.99 -17.05 1.05
CA LEU A 545 -19.43 -18.19 1.76
C LEU A 545 -19.96 -19.49 1.14
N PRO A 546 -19.47 -19.87 -0.06
CA PRO A 546 -19.95 -21.05 -0.75
C PRO A 546 -19.58 -22.33 -0.02
N ASP A 547 -20.16 -23.45 -0.46
CA ASP A 547 -19.78 -24.78 -0.03
C ASP A 547 -18.26 -25.00 -0.15
N SER A 548 -17.68 -25.57 0.90
CA SER A 548 -16.27 -25.94 0.96
C SER A 548 -16.02 -27.34 0.42
N ASN A 549 -14.74 -27.66 0.21
CA ASN A 549 -14.31 -28.97 -0.26
C ASN A 549 -12.98 -29.37 0.42
N PRO A 550 -12.66 -30.69 0.46
CA PRO A 550 -11.41 -31.19 1.05
C PRO A 550 -10.14 -30.50 0.55
N GLN A 551 -10.02 -30.26 -0.76
CA GLN A 551 -8.83 -29.63 -1.32
C GLN A 551 -8.65 -28.18 -0.85
N ARG A 552 -9.74 -27.41 -0.76
CA ARG A 552 -9.71 -26.02 -0.30
C ARG A 552 -9.32 -25.93 1.16
N LEU A 553 -9.90 -26.77 2.03
CA LEU A 553 -9.51 -26.79 3.44
C LEU A 553 -8.05 -27.22 3.60
N LEU A 554 -7.58 -28.21 2.85
CA LEU A 554 -6.17 -28.60 2.86
C LEU A 554 -5.25 -27.40 2.55
N ASN A 555 -5.56 -26.63 1.50
CA ASN A 555 -4.78 -25.44 1.13
C ASN A 555 -4.78 -24.39 2.24
N LEU A 556 -5.94 -24.13 2.87
CA LEU A 556 -6.05 -23.23 4.01
C LEU A 556 -5.18 -23.71 5.18
N MET A 557 -5.28 -24.99 5.53
CA MET A 557 -4.56 -25.56 6.66
C MET A 557 -3.04 -25.65 6.44
N GLN A 558 -2.58 -25.82 5.20
CA GLN A 558 -1.15 -25.65 4.87
C GLN A 558 -0.68 -24.22 5.15
N GLY A 559 -1.52 -23.22 4.85
CA GLY A 559 -1.29 -21.84 5.22
C GLY A 559 -1.26 -21.61 6.74
N VAL A 560 -2.26 -22.11 7.46
CA VAL A 560 -2.32 -22.05 8.94
C VAL A 560 -1.09 -22.71 9.56
N LYS A 561 -0.69 -23.88 9.06
CA LYS A 561 0.52 -24.58 9.48
C LYS A 561 1.75 -23.71 9.36
N ARG A 562 1.95 -23.05 8.22
CA ARG A 562 3.10 -22.15 7.98
C ARG A 562 3.08 -20.97 8.96
N VAL A 563 1.96 -20.25 9.04
CA VAL A 563 1.85 -19.03 9.86
C VAL A 563 1.96 -19.33 11.35
N LYS A 564 1.34 -20.42 11.83
CA LYS A 564 1.32 -20.81 13.25
C LYS A 564 2.43 -21.80 13.63
N LYS A 565 3.28 -22.19 12.67
CA LYS A 565 4.38 -23.15 12.83
C LYS A 565 3.91 -24.49 13.46
N LEU A 566 2.79 -25.02 12.96
CA LEU A 566 2.22 -26.28 13.46
C LEU A 566 3.06 -27.50 13.02
N PRO A 567 3.14 -28.55 13.86
CA PRO A 567 4.08 -29.65 13.64
C PRO A 567 3.58 -30.72 12.65
N GLY A 568 2.27 -30.77 12.38
CA GLY A 568 1.66 -31.86 11.60
C GLY A 568 1.79 -31.72 10.08
N ASP A 569 1.28 -32.71 9.35
CA ASP A 569 1.19 -32.71 7.89
C ASP A 569 -0.20 -33.19 7.43
N PRO A 570 -1.04 -32.29 6.87
CA PRO A 570 -2.36 -32.67 6.38
C PRO A 570 -2.33 -33.23 4.95
N SER A 571 -1.20 -33.33 4.26
CA SER A 571 -1.16 -33.67 2.82
C SER A 571 -1.81 -35.02 2.47
N GLY A 572 -1.77 -35.99 3.40
CA GLY A 572 -2.40 -37.30 3.23
C GLY A 572 -3.94 -37.31 3.31
N VAL A 573 -4.58 -36.22 3.72
CA VAL A 573 -6.03 -36.23 4.04
C VAL A 573 -6.94 -36.30 2.81
N VAL A 574 -6.38 -36.00 1.63
CA VAL A 574 -7.07 -36.14 0.33
C VAL A 574 -6.50 -37.28 -0.51
N ALA A 575 -5.54 -38.05 0.03
CA ALA A 575 -4.94 -39.17 -0.68
C ALA A 575 -6.01 -40.22 -0.99
N GLY A 576 -6.09 -40.65 -2.24
CA GLY A 576 -7.08 -41.61 -2.71
C GLY A 576 -8.48 -41.05 -2.99
N MET A 577 -8.73 -39.76 -2.75
CA MET A 577 -9.99 -39.11 -3.14
C MET A 577 -10.00 -38.81 -4.65
N GLN A 578 -11.08 -39.16 -5.34
CA GLN A 578 -11.29 -38.74 -6.73
C GLN A 578 -11.81 -37.29 -6.76
N GLU A 579 -11.07 -36.40 -7.42
CA GLU A 579 -11.44 -34.98 -7.59
C GLU A 579 -11.86 -34.28 -6.27
N PRO A 580 -10.98 -34.21 -5.25
CA PRO A 580 -11.31 -33.65 -3.94
C PRO A 580 -11.78 -32.18 -3.99
N ALA A 581 -11.51 -31.45 -5.06
CA ALA A 581 -12.02 -30.09 -5.26
C ALA A 581 -13.53 -30.01 -5.62
N LYS A 582 -14.14 -31.14 -6.03
CA LYS A 582 -15.56 -31.23 -6.43
C LYS A 582 -16.43 -31.94 -5.40
N GLN A 583 -15.84 -32.48 -4.34
CA GLN A 583 -16.57 -33.21 -3.30
C GLN A 583 -17.02 -32.26 -2.17
N PRO A 584 -18.20 -32.50 -1.56
CA PRO A 584 -18.61 -31.76 -0.39
C PRO A 584 -17.69 -32.08 0.79
N LEU A 585 -17.37 -31.06 1.59
CA LEU A 585 -16.61 -31.24 2.83
C LEU A 585 -17.53 -31.65 3.98
N THR A 586 -17.25 -32.78 4.63
CA THR A 586 -17.94 -33.20 5.86
C THR A 586 -17.25 -32.65 7.11
N LEU A 587 -17.97 -32.59 8.24
CA LEU A 587 -17.41 -32.18 9.53
C LEU A 587 -16.26 -33.10 9.97
N GLU A 588 -16.41 -34.41 9.80
CA GLU A 588 -15.39 -35.39 10.13
C GLU A 588 -14.12 -35.18 9.31
N GLN A 589 -14.25 -35.00 7.99
CA GLN A 589 -13.12 -34.72 7.11
C GLN A 589 -12.43 -33.39 7.48
N ALA A 590 -13.22 -32.37 7.82
CA ALA A 590 -12.69 -31.08 8.24
C ALA A 590 -11.91 -31.16 9.55
N ALA A 591 -12.51 -31.79 10.57
CA ALA A 591 -11.86 -32.03 11.85
C ALA A 591 -10.60 -32.88 11.70
N TRP A 592 -10.64 -33.92 10.86
CA TRP A 592 -9.47 -34.75 10.59
C TRP A 592 -8.33 -33.97 9.93
N THR A 593 -8.66 -33.11 8.97
CA THR A 593 -7.67 -32.23 8.33
C THR A 593 -7.01 -31.28 9.34
N ILE A 594 -7.81 -30.68 10.23
CA ILE A 594 -7.32 -29.83 11.31
C ILE A 594 -6.44 -30.61 12.29
N ALA A 595 -6.87 -31.80 12.73
CA ALA A 595 -6.13 -32.64 13.65
C ALA A 595 -4.78 -33.10 13.07
N LYS A 596 -4.75 -33.53 11.80
CA LYS A 596 -3.51 -33.90 11.11
C LYS A 596 -2.59 -32.70 10.93
N THR A 597 -3.12 -31.50 10.73
CA THR A 597 -2.32 -30.27 10.69
C THR A 597 -1.71 -29.93 12.05
N ALA A 598 -2.47 -30.13 13.13
CA ALA A 598 -2.01 -29.94 14.50
C ALA A 598 -1.01 -31.02 14.97
N GLY A 599 -0.83 -32.10 14.19
CA GLY A 599 0.13 -33.17 14.46
C GLY A 599 -0.46 -34.36 15.23
N PHE A 600 -1.78 -34.49 15.29
CA PHE A 600 -2.41 -35.62 15.96
C PHE A 600 -2.54 -36.83 15.04
N ASP A 601 -2.19 -38.00 15.58
CA ASP A 601 -2.48 -39.27 14.93
C ASP A 601 -3.84 -39.80 15.37
N VAL A 602 -4.87 -39.36 14.67
CA VAL A 602 -6.27 -39.72 14.94
C VAL A 602 -6.95 -40.18 13.66
N ALA A 603 -7.85 -41.16 13.78
CA ALA A 603 -8.74 -41.59 12.70
C ALA A 603 -9.83 -40.53 12.44
N ALA A 604 -10.35 -40.46 11.22
CA ALA A 604 -11.26 -39.39 10.80
C ALA A 604 -12.57 -39.36 11.63
N ASP A 605 -13.13 -40.53 11.95
CA ASP A 605 -14.34 -40.71 12.76
C ASP A 605 -14.17 -40.24 14.22
N LYS A 606 -12.94 -40.17 14.71
CA LYS A 606 -12.61 -39.72 16.08
C LYS A 606 -12.12 -38.28 16.16
N ALA A 607 -11.84 -37.65 15.02
CA ALA A 607 -11.17 -36.34 14.98
C ALA A 607 -11.99 -35.22 15.64
N VAL A 608 -13.32 -35.23 15.50
CA VAL A 608 -14.21 -34.23 16.12
C VAL A 608 -14.11 -34.30 17.64
N ALA A 609 -14.26 -35.51 18.21
CA ALA A 609 -14.19 -35.73 19.65
C ALA A 609 -12.81 -35.34 20.22
N GLU A 610 -11.74 -35.70 19.51
CA GLU A 610 -10.37 -35.37 19.90
C GLU A 610 -10.13 -33.84 19.96
N LEU A 611 -10.57 -33.10 18.92
CA LEU A 611 -10.40 -31.65 18.89
C LEU A 611 -11.26 -30.94 19.95
N LEU A 612 -12.48 -31.41 20.21
CA LEU A 612 -13.34 -30.90 21.29
C LEU A 612 -12.69 -31.13 22.66
N ALA A 613 -12.17 -32.34 22.91
CA ALA A 613 -11.52 -32.70 24.17
C ALA A 613 -10.27 -31.85 24.46
N LYS A 614 -9.54 -31.45 23.41
CA LYS A 614 -8.38 -30.55 23.52
C LYS A 614 -8.71 -29.06 23.47
N GLY A 615 -9.99 -28.70 23.32
CA GLY A 615 -10.43 -27.31 23.17
C GLY A 615 -9.93 -26.62 21.89
N MET A 616 -9.50 -27.40 20.89
CA MET A 616 -9.07 -26.91 19.57
C MET A 616 -10.23 -26.79 18.57
N LEU A 617 -11.41 -27.26 18.98
CA LEU A 617 -12.70 -27.03 18.35
C LEU A 617 -13.69 -26.73 19.48
N GLN A 618 -14.61 -25.78 19.28
CA GLN A 618 -15.62 -25.44 20.28
C GLN A 618 -16.95 -26.11 19.96
N GLN A 619 -17.68 -26.54 21.00
CA GLN A 619 -19.01 -27.15 20.83
C GLN A 619 -19.98 -26.20 20.12
N ALA A 620 -19.95 -24.90 20.46
CA ALA A 620 -20.77 -23.88 19.80
C ALA A 620 -20.49 -23.74 18.29
N THR A 621 -19.25 -23.96 17.86
CA THR A 621 -18.90 -23.98 16.43
C THR A 621 -19.53 -25.19 15.75
N VAL A 622 -19.40 -26.38 16.35
CA VAL A 622 -19.97 -27.64 15.82
C VAL A 622 -21.50 -27.57 15.73
N ASP A 623 -22.16 -27.07 16.77
CA ASP A 623 -23.62 -26.91 16.82
C ASP A 623 -24.09 -25.82 15.86
N GLY A 624 -23.21 -24.89 15.51
CA GLY A 624 -23.48 -23.82 14.58
C GLY A 624 -23.49 -24.22 13.10
N ILE A 625 -23.01 -25.43 12.77
CA ILE A 625 -22.95 -25.97 11.40
C ILE A 625 -24.30 -26.54 11.00
N ALA A 626 -24.91 -25.97 9.96
CA ALA A 626 -26.25 -26.36 9.51
C ALA A 626 -26.30 -27.76 8.87
N ASP A 627 -25.34 -28.10 7.99
CA ASP A 627 -25.23 -29.42 7.37
C ASP A 627 -23.82 -30.01 7.58
N LYS A 628 -23.71 -30.97 8.50
CA LYS A 628 -22.44 -31.63 8.85
C LYS A 628 -21.86 -32.50 7.72
N ARG A 629 -22.61 -32.72 6.63
CA ARG A 629 -22.13 -33.43 5.42
C ARG A 629 -21.70 -32.48 4.31
N LYS A 630 -21.93 -31.18 4.45
CA LYS A 630 -21.68 -30.16 3.43
C LYS A 630 -21.34 -28.80 4.07
N LEU A 631 -20.14 -28.69 4.63
CA LEU A 631 -19.66 -27.47 5.27
C LEU A 631 -19.45 -26.35 4.25
N SER A 632 -19.82 -25.14 4.64
CA SER A 632 -19.48 -23.91 3.93
C SER A 632 -18.04 -23.48 4.22
N ASN A 633 -17.52 -22.53 3.44
CA ASN A 633 -16.29 -21.83 3.80
C ASN A 633 -16.42 -21.11 5.17
N GLY A 634 -17.61 -20.60 5.51
CA GLY A 634 -17.85 -19.97 6.81
C GLY A 634 -17.63 -20.93 7.97
N ASP A 635 -18.12 -22.16 7.85
CA ASP A 635 -17.94 -23.20 8.86
C ASP A 635 -16.46 -23.52 9.05
N THR A 636 -15.71 -23.70 7.95
CA THR A 636 -14.27 -23.98 8.05
C THR A 636 -13.47 -22.83 8.65
N TYR A 637 -13.83 -21.58 8.35
CA TYR A 637 -13.17 -20.41 8.94
C TYR A 637 -13.38 -20.36 10.46
N MET A 638 -14.58 -20.69 10.93
CA MET A 638 -14.90 -20.75 12.36
C MET A 638 -14.14 -21.89 13.06
N MET A 639 -14.01 -23.06 12.42
CA MET A 639 -13.18 -24.15 12.94
C MET A 639 -11.69 -23.76 13.01
N ILE A 640 -11.17 -23.04 12.01
CA ILE A 640 -9.79 -22.52 12.02
C ILE A 640 -9.59 -21.51 13.14
N ARG A 641 -10.56 -20.62 13.38
CA ARG A 641 -10.54 -19.69 14.51
C ARG A 641 -10.38 -20.43 15.84
N ASP A 642 -11.19 -21.46 16.08
CA ASP A 642 -11.12 -22.22 17.33
C ASP A 642 -9.73 -22.82 17.57
N LEU A 643 -9.13 -23.40 16.52
CA LEU A 643 -7.75 -23.88 16.57
C LEU A 643 -6.80 -22.73 16.93
N VAL A 644 -6.85 -21.61 16.20
CA VAL A 644 -5.91 -20.50 16.40
C VAL A 644 -6.03 -19.89 17.81
N GLU A 645 -7.26 -19.74 18.32
CA GLU A 645 -7.51 -19.26 19.69
C GLU A 645 -6.96 -20.23 20.75
N SER A 646 -7.09 -21.55 20.53
CA SER A 646 -6.55 -22.55 21.46
C SER A 646 -5.02 -22.51 21.58
N LEU A 647 -4.33 -22.18 20.47
CA LEU A 647 -2.87 -22.04 20.43
C LEU A 647 -2.37 -20.78 21.14
N ALA A 648 -3.21 -19.74 21.24
CA ALA A 648 -2.86 -18.52 21.97
C ALA A 648 -2.90 -18.75 23.49
N LYS A 649 -3.85 -19.57 23.97
CA LYS A 649 -4.03 -19.90 25.40
C LYS A 649 -2.93 -20.77 25.99
N THR A 650 -2.21 -21.53 25.15
CA THR A 650 -1.10 -22.40 25.59
C THR A 650 0.24 -21.69 25.68
N LYS A 651 0.34 -20.42 25.26
CA LYS A 651 1.56 -19.58 25.34
C LYS A 651 1.56 -18.62 26.53
N THR A 652 0.45 -18.52 27.25
CA THR A 652 0.32 -17.87 28.56
C THR A 652 0.40 -18.94 29.63
#